data_AF-A0AAV7HFH1-F1
#
_entry.id   AF-A0AAV7HFH1-F1
#
_cell.length_a   1.000
_cell.length_b   1.000
_cell.length_c   1.000
_cell.angle_alpha   90.00
_cell.angle_beta   90.00
_cell.angle_gamma   90.00
#
_symmetry.space_group_name_H-M   'P 1'
#
loop_
_entity.id
_entity.type
_entity.pdbx_description
1 polymer ?
#
loop_
_entity_poly.entity_id
_entity_poly.type
_entity_poly.pdbx_seq_one_letter_code
_entity_poly.pdbx_strand_id
1 'polypeptide(L)'
;MRPLSRYIIQVIRNRFRWRCPIYQPHLLVSNNPVHYAQNLSRSYGNSPGPVSTVFNENLLYQIDIKLQKGNPIPKKLVERLIIELQNFGKIHNFDGFLVIKSCGKSLMDADAKESIELVHYLWDTLESLEVKLEVSHYNALLEVYLEKDFDFSPNQFLSTMIEKSVEPNRVTFQRLIAACCKKGDIAEVMTLLVEMKSRNLPLTEENFNMLILGHSQAGDIESAINTLAIMKDKGIVPSIDTETALMCAYAKQGDFKSLNDSFEKLAANNFDLEERHYMEIFQSLVVNGHLEQAENFLSKMPKDINSDIDISRLIIKLIKMQHTDLALRLLKSTTSNSLRLHARINIFLGSLIKTDTKVEEVILICERIKKDFASEDPFKDAVYFYLFNGINPSSTLEMMKAWHKAGGEIHDHFFWPLLVLESKASNVDGILNVLRSMIEDFKITPSLRTLRDFTIPYMFGSRKEIINRLKPLNISSDTIVIAMADRCIIERQLKNAAILMTFHETKFPTDDEFLHRFVETLNAKNDVKSFVVILRLLYSDSGKISAVCMDKILRKIIDVVPDYRPSVMISLLQELMVAGLSISKEIAGEIRSYLGNTAEEVDDVIKKLESGELTEVPMSEYNPYLLQRSEGSGDIIPHSQVYKLRNEFNKYVTEFDNERAAAICKQLDAIGYVTPPFYAMAIGVFCDLGDLETAAKYVEQFSEKLPQHNLSFGKGLKFAELLVKNNRFEEAVRFIKRQPVAEDKRAFSRTNVKAVESLLALTANQESLEKTFQMIDLLANKKLLKAATFPLGIIIESFLEKKEHTKALEVFERAVTEYMCTPNKIKLLETLVLRDDQVNLKRFLDFISDTWGEENTDFCMALVNLSIGKYQLVEKYFKNFGSFVSNFQIGFFIDYLEKTENFEALEEFIEITKRLDGNHTNLFKRALKVYVKYNDWEGAMDLWMKMQENEINPDREFLVTLKKLLVRHQQKVPFICEDSYKSDREVSGLVG
;
A
#
# COMPACT_ATOMS: atom_id res chain seq x y z
N MET A 1 -18.27 -11.62 -8.29
CA MET A 1 -17.64 -10.33 -7.90
C MET A 1 -17.01 -9.57 -9.09
N ARG A 2 -17.79 -8.95 -9.99
CA ARG A 2 -17.25 -8.11 -11.10
C ARG A 2 -17.65 -6.61 -11.12
N PRO A 3 -18.73 -6.14 -10.46
CA PRO A 3 -19.02 -4.70 -10.38
C PRO A 3 -18.05 -3.90 -9.49
N LEU A 4 -17.62 -4.48 -8.36
CA LEU A 4 -16.87 -3.77 -7.33
C LEU A 4 -15.50 -3.25 -7.82
N SER A 5 -14.80 -4.03 -8.64
CA SER A 5 -13.48 -3.65 -9.17
C SER A 5 -13.55 -2.44 -10.10
N ARG A 6 -14.57 -2.33 -10.95
CA ARG A 6 -14.79 -1.13 -11.79
C ARG A 6 -15.06 0.10 -10.93
N TYR A 7 -15.87 -0.01 -9.88
CA TYR A 7 -16.13 1.11 -8.97
C TYR A 7 -14.86 1.55 -8.21
N ILE A 8 -14.04 0.61 -7.74
CA ILE A 8 -12.77 0.90 -7.06
C ILE A 8 -11.76 1.56 -8.01
N ILE A 9 -11.57 1.04 -9.22
CA ILE A 9 -10.67 1.64 -10.23
C ILE A 9 -11.10 3.07 -10.60
N GLN A 10 -12.41 3.31 -10.73
CA GLN A 10 -12.95 4.64 -11.07
C GLN A 10 -12.89 5.62 -9.88
N VAL A 11 -12.83 5.14 -8.63
CA VAL A 11 -12.54 5.96 -7.44
C VAL A 11 -11.04 6.24 -7.28
N ILE A 12 -10.16 5.34 -7.72
CA ILE A 12 -8.70 5.53 -7.69
C ILE A 12 -8.26 6.56 -8.75
N ARG A 13 -8.75 6.46 -10.00
CA ARG A 13 -8.36 7.39 -11.08
C ARG A 13 -8.71 8.86 -10.80
N ASN A 14 -9.74 9.13 -10.01
CA ASN A 14 -10.17 10.51 -9.69
C ASN A 14 -9.52 11.09 -8.40
N ARG A 15 -8.43 10.51 -7.88
CA ARG A 15 -7.75 10.98 -6.65
C ARG A 15 -6.49 11.81 -6.85
N PHE A 16 -6.02 12.04 -8.08
CA PHE A 16 -4.90 12.95 -8.34
C PHE A 16 -5.32 14.42 -8.25
N ARG A 17 -5.38 14.94 -7.02
CA ARG A 17 -5.45 16.37 -6.72
C ARG A 17 -4.53 16.72 -5.53
N TRP A 18 -3.45 17.42 -5.85
CA TRP A 18 -2.78 18.40 -4.98
C TRP A 18 -2.36 17.96 -3.57
N ARG A 19 -1.15 17.39 -3.50
CA ARG A 19 -0.20 17.60 -2.41
C ARG A 19 1.20 17.77 -3.01
N CYS A 20 1.91 18.84 -2.65
CA CYS A 20 3.36 18.92 -2.85
C CYS A 20 4.07 18.09 -1.77
N PRO A 21 5.28 17.56 -2.03
CA PRO A 21 6.01 16.70 -1.10
C PRO A 21 6.76 17.52 -0.04
N ILE A 22 6.00 18.17 0.85
CA ILE A 22 6.56 18.52 2.17
C ILE A 22 6.90 17.19 2.85
N TYR A 23 8.11 17.06 3.38
CA TYR A 23 8.51 15.93 4.22
C TYR A 23 7.68 15.92 5.53
N GLN A 24 6.46 15.36 5.46
CA GLN A 24 5.86 14.79 6.66
C GLN A 24 6.70 13.57 7.03
N PRO A 25 7.18 13.42 8.28
CA PRO A 25 7.82 12.19 8.70
C PRO A 25 6.87 11.03 8.47
N HIS A 26 7.37 9.91 7.96
CA HIS A 26 6.60 8.67 7.81
C HIS A 26 6.32 8.07 9.20
N LEU A 27 5.33 8.64 9.88
CA LEU A 27 4.61 8.01 10.97
C LEU A 27 4.07 6.67 10.45
N LEU A 28 4.78 5.58 10.78
CA LEU A 28 4.40 4.19 10.52
C LEU A 28 3.25 3.77 11.45
N VAL A 29 2.12 4.47 11.31
CA VAL A 29 0.83 4.15 11.91
C VAL A 29 0.12 3.21 10.94
N SER A 30 0.35 1.91 11.13
CA SER A 30 -0.13 0.76 10.35
C SER A 30 -1.64 0.52 10.48
N ASN A 31 -2.46 1.57 10.35
CA ASN A 31 -3.90 1.53 10.57
C ASN A 31 -4.72 1.09 9.35
N ASN A 32 -4.58 -0.20 8.98
CA ASN A 32 -5.56 -0.86 8.11
C ASN A 32 -5.71 -2.37 8.41
N PRO A 33 -6.46 -2.76 9.45
CA PRO A 33 -6.57 -4.17 9.90
C PRO A 33 -7.09 -5.15 8.84
N VAL A 34 -7.77 -4.64 7.80
CA VAL A 34 -8.47 -5.42 6.78
C VAL A 34 -7.53 -6.30 5.93
N HIS A 35 -6.28 -5.87 5.70
CA HIS A 35 -5.36 -6.61 4.84
C HIS A 35 -4.59 -7.75 5.53
N TYR A 36 -4.51 -7.78 6.86
CA TYR A 36 -3.90 -8.91 7.57
C TYR A 36 -4.82 -10.13 7.65
N ALA A 37 -6.14 -9.93 7.72
CA ALA A 37 -7.11 -11.01 7.79
C ALA A 37 -7.14 -11.90 6.52
N GLN A 38 -6.94 -11.34 5.33
CA GLN A 38 -7.07 -12.04 4.05
C GLN A 38 -5.92 -12.99 3.69
N ASN A 39 -4.78 -12.91 4.39
CA ASN A 39 -3.64 -13.80 4.16
C ASN A 39 -3.59 -15.01 5.11
N LEU A 40 -4.31 -14.97 6.24
CA LEU A 40 -4.45 -16.11 7.16
C LEU A 40 -5.59 -17.06 6.76
N SER A 41 -6.58 -16.59 5.98
CA SER A 41 -7.66 -17.45 5.44
C SER A 41 -7.25 -18.29 4.22
N ARG A 42 -5.94 -18.48 3.96
CA ARG A 42 -5.41 -19.22 2.80
C ARG A 42 -4.71 -20.55 3.16
N SER A 43 -4.71 -20.97 4.42
CA SER A 43 -4.06 -22.21 4.87
C SER A 43 -4.94 -23.47 4.85
N TYR A 44 -6.22 -23.35 4.50
CA TYR A 44 -7.16 -24.47 4.44
C TYR A 44 -7.98 -24.44 3.14
N GLY A 45 -7.44 -25.08 2.09
CA GLY A 45 -8.13 -25.14 0.78
C GLY A 45 -7.20 -25.25 -0.43
N ASN A 46 -6.27 -26.22 -0.46
CA ASN A 46 -5.53 -26.55 -1.68
C ASN A 46 -6.41 -27.32 -2.67
N SER A 47 -7.22 -26.59 -3.42
CA SER A 47 -7.73 -26.99 -4.73
C SER A 47 -7.26 -25.96 -5.77
N PRO A 48 -6.64 -26.38 -6.89
CA PRO A 48 -6.12 -25.42 -7.87
C PRO A 48 -7.26 -24.69 -8.57
N GLY A 49 -7.50 -23.45 -8.16
CA GLY A 49 -8.34 -22.52 -8.94
C GLY A 49 -7.72 -22.26 -10.32
N PRO A 50 -8.53 -21.92 -11.34
CA PRO A 50 -8.05 -21.79 -12.70
C PRO A 50 -6.94 -20.73 -12.82
N VAL A 51 -5.83 -21.11 -13.44
CA VAL A 51 -4.69 -20.23 -13.72
C VAL A 51 -5.18 -19.01 -14.51
N SER A 52 -4.72 -17.81 -14.11
CA SER A 52 -4.98 -16.58 -14.87
C SER A 52 -4.37 -16.73 -16.26
N THR A 53 -5.18 -16.75 -17.32
CA THR A 53 -4.72 -17.01 -18.70
C THR A 53 -4.03 -15.79 -19.35
N VAL A 54 -3.32 -14.98 -18.56
CA VAL A 54 -2.69 -13.72 -18.96
C VAL A 54 -1.41 -13.53 -18.14
N PHE A 55 -0.29 -13.31 -18.84
CA PHE A 55 1.01 -12.96 -18.27
C PHE A 55 0.94 -11.62 -17.51
N ASN A 56 1.57 -11.55 -16.33
CA ASN A 56 1.31 -10.49 -15.37
C ASN A 56 2.34 -9.35 -15.47
N GLU A 57 2.21 -8.51 -16.51
CA GLU A 57 3.09 -7.36 -16.78
C GLU A 57 3.29 -6.43 -15.56
N ASN A 58 2.34 -6.38 -14.63
CA ASN A 58 2.44 -5.62 -13.38
C ASN A 58 3.59 -6.09 -12.47
N LEU A 59 4.03 -7.35 -12.56
CA LEU A 59 5.11 -7.89 -11.71
C LEU A 59 6.49 -7.47 -12.24
N LEU A 60 6.71 -7.54 -13.56
CA LEU A 60 7.87 -6.93 -14.23
C LEU A 60 7.95 -5.43 -13.92
N TYR A 61 6.84 -4.70 -14.08
CA TYR A 61 6.79 -3.25 -13.82
C TYR A 61 7.12 -2.90 -12.36
N GLN A 62 6.75 -3.75 -11.39
CA GLN A 62 7.14 -3.56 -9.98
C GLN A 62 8.64 -3.82 -9.72
N ILE A 63 9.27 -4.73 -10.46
CA ILE A 63 10.71 -5.01 -10.38
C ILE A 63 11.50 -3.88 -11.06
N ASP A 64 11.05 -3.43 -12.24
CA ASP A 64 11.61 -2.29 -12.98
C ASP A 64 11.58 -0.99 -12.16
N ILE A 65 10.41 -0.59 -11.60
CA ILE A 65 10.32 0.56 -10.68
C ILE A 65 11.27 0.44 -9.48
N LYS A 66 11.54 -0.78 -9.00
CA LYS A 66 12.47 -0.99 -7.88
C LYS A 66 13.92 -0.81 -8.33
N LEU A 67 14.33 -1.45 -9.43
CA LEU A 67 15.65 -1.28 -10.04
C LEU A 67 15.95 0.19 -10.36
N GLN A 68 15.03 0.90 -11.03
CA GLN A 68 15.12 2.33 -11.37
C GLN A 68 15.25 3.28 -10.17
N LYS A 69 15.00 2.79 -8.95
CA LYS A 69 15.07 3.55 -7.71
C LYS A 69 16.07 2.98 -6.70
N GLY A 70 16.90 2.00 -7.11
CA GLY A 70 17.81 1.28 -6.21
C GLY A 70 17.12 0.54 -5.06
N ASN A 71 15.80 0.34 -5.12
CA ASN A 71 15.04 -0.23 -4.02
C ASN A 71 15.24 -1.76 -3.92
N PRO A 72 15.38 -2.33 -2.71
CA PRO A 72 15.56 -3.76 -2.53
C PRO A 72 14.38 -4.59 -3.06
N ILE A 73 14.70 -5.74 -3.66
CA ILE A 73 13.80 -6.65 -4.36
C ILE A 73 13.75 -7.97 -3.57
N PRO A 74 12.66 -8.27 -2.83
CA PRO A 74 12.55 -9.53 -2.11
C PRO A 74 12.59 -10.74 -3.06
N LYS A 75 13.43 -11.74 -2.72
CA LYS A 75 13.60 -13.01 -3.45
C LYS A 75 12.28 -13.61 -3.97
N LYS A 76 11.24 -13.61 -3.12
CA LYS A 76 9.89 -14.12 -3.40
C LYS A 76 9.13 -13.42 -4.55
N LEU A 77 9.57 -12.25 -5.02
CA LEU A 77 9.02 -11.64 -6.23
C LEU A 77 9.66 -12.21 -7.50
N VAL A 78 10.98 -12.44 -7.47
CA VAL A 78 11.75 -13.04 -8.57
C VAL A 78 11.39 -14.52 -8.73
N GLU A 79 11.32 -15.28 -7.62
CA GLU A 79 10.86 -16.68 -7.61
C GLU A 79 9.47 -16.84 -8.26
N ARG A 80 8.51 -15.98 -7.89
CA ARG A 80 7.16 -15.97 -8.50
C ARG A 80 7.19 -15.64 -9.97
N LEU A 81 8.04 -14.68 -10.37
CA LEU A 81 8.14 -14.30 -11.76
C LEU A 81 8.71 -15.44 -12.59
N ILE A 82 9.75 -16.16 -12.15
CA ILE A 82 10.27 -17.34 -12.86
C ILE A 82 9.18 -18.42 -13.03
N ILE A 83 8.36 -18.66 -12.00
CA ILE A 83 7.22 -19.57 -12.09
C ILE A 83 6.19 -19.06 -13.11
N GLU A 84 5.88 -17.76 -13.16
CA GLU A 84 5.01 -17.19 -14.20
C GLU A 84 5.62 -17.33 -15.61
N LEU A 85 6.93 -17.06 -15.79
CA LEU A 85 7.62 -17.24 -17.08
C LEU A 85 7.47 -18.66 -17.63
N GLN A 86 7.72 -19.68 -16.80
CA GLN A 86 7.59 -21.09 -17.16
C GLN A 86 6.15 -21.50 -17.53
N ASN A 87 5.13 -20.86 -16.94
CA ASN A 87 3.72 -21.18 -17.22
C ASN A 87 3.15 -20.48 -18.47
N PHE A 88 3.75 -19.37 -18.91
CA PHE A 88 3.23 -18.58 -20.05
C PHE A 88 4.09 -18.63 -21.32
N GLY A 89 5.37 -19.04 -21.22
CA GLY A 89 6.16 -19.51 -22.35
C GLY A 89 6.51 -18.49 -23.44
N LYS A 90 6.37 -17.18 -23.18
CA LYS A 90 6.83 -16.10 -24.06
C LYS A 90 7.38 -14.93 -23.25
N ILE A 91 8.58 -14.47 -23.62
CA ILE A 91 9.37 -13.43 -22.94
C ILE A 91 10.04 -12.60 -24.04
N HIS A 92 10.20 -11.28 -23.86
CA HIS A 92 11.05 -10.49 -24.74
C HIS A 92 12.47 -10.36 -24.16
N ASN A 93 13.49 -10.26 -25.03
CA ASN A 93 14.90 -10.12 -24.65
C ASN A 93 15.15 -9.06 -23.54
N PHE A 94 14.44 -7.93 -23.59
CA PHE A 94 14.54 -6.88 -22.56
C PHE A 94 14.06 -7.32 -21.16
N ASP A 95 13.04 -8.16 -21.09
CA ASP A 95 12.50 -8.68 -19.82
C ASP A 95 13.50 -9.66 -19.18
N GLY A 96 14.17 -10.50 -20.00
CA GLY A 96 15.23 -11.41 -19.53
C GLY A 96 16.39 -10.66 -18.87
N PHE A 97 16.90 -9.61 -19.52
CA PHE A 97 17.93 -8.72 -18.97
C PHE A 97 17.55 -8.12 -17.61
N LEU A 98 16.33 -7.56 -17.48
CA LEU A 98 15.87 -6.96 -16.22
C LEU A 98 15.78 -7.97 -15.08
N VAL A 99 15.30 -9.19 -15.36
CA VAL A 99 15.16 -10.23 -14.32
C VAL A 99 16.53 -10.78 -13.92
N ILE A 100 17.48 -10.95 -14.84
CA ILE A 100 18.88 -11.29 -14.51
C ILE A 100 19.46 -10.23 -13.58
N LYS A 101 19.35 -8.95 -13.93
CA LYS A 101 19.85 -7.83 -13.10
C LYS A 101 19.16 -7.76 -11.72
N SER A 102 17.92 -8.22 -11.59
CA SER A 102 17.21 -8.30 -10.30
C SER A 102 17.87 -9.27 -9.31
N CYS A 103 18.62 -10.27 -9.77
CA CYS A 103 19.35 -11.23 -8.91
C CYS A 103 20.65 -10.65 -8.30
N GLY A 104 21.13 -9.50 -8.79
CA GLY A 104 22.39 -8.86 -8.36
C GLY A 104 22.30 -8.12 -7.01
N LYS A 105 22.97 -6.95 -6.94
CA LYS A 105 23.07 -6.03 -5.78
C LYS A 105 21.74 -5.59 -5.16
N SER A 106 20.63 -5.78 -5.87
CA SER A 106 19.27 -5.39 -5.47
C SER A 106 18.47 -6.51 -4.82
N LEU A 107 18.92 -7.77 -4.92
CA LEU A 107 18.20 -8.93 -4.37
C LEU A 107 18.29 -8.92 -2.83
N MET A 108 17.13 -8.91 -2.19
CA MET A 108 16.94 -8.94 -0.73
C MET A 108 16.45 -10.32 -0.29
N ASP A 109 16.84 -10.74 0.90
CA ASP A 109 16.53 -12.04 1.50
C ASP A 109 17.10 -13.26 0.74
N ALA A 110 18.24 -13.08 0.08
CA ALA A 110 19.04 -14.16 -0.52
C ALA A 110 20.52 -13.99 -0.13
N ASP A 111 21.23 -15.09 0.14
CA ASP A 111 22.70 -15.09 0.21
C ASP A 111 23.36 -15.13 -1.19
N ALA A 112 24.69 -15.18 -1.24
CA ALA A 112 25.42 -15.20 -2.51
C ALA A 112 25.15 -16.47 -3.33
N LYS A 113 25.07 -17.63 -2.67
CA LYS A 113 24.81 -18.93 -3.29
C LYS A 113 23.37 -19.02 -3.78
N GLU A 114 22.40 -18.62 -2.96
CA GLU A 114 20.98 -18.54 -3.36
C GLU A 114 20.76 -17.58 -4.55
N SER A 115 21.48 -16.46 -4.58
CA SER A 115 21.40 -15.50 -5.69
C SER A 115 21.90 -16.10 -7.01
N ILE A 116 22.95 -16.92 -6.93
CA ILE A 116 23.58 -17.58 -8.07
C ILE A 116 22.75 -18.79 -8.53
N GLU A 117 22.25 -19.63 -7.61
CA GLU A 117 21.29 -20.69 -7.92
C GLU A 117 20.03 -20.13 -8.61
N LEU A 118 19.53 -18.97 -8.15
CA LEU A 118 18.38 -18.30 -8.75
C LEU A 118 18.68 -17.72 -10.15
N VAL A 119 19.89 -17.15 -10.38
CA VAL A 119 20.25 -16.63 -11.71
C VAL A 119 20.56 -17.73 -12.72
N HIS A 120 21.15 -18.86 -12.29
CA HIS A 120 21.29 -20.04 -13.13
C HIS A 120 19.93 -20.65 -13.49
N TYR A 121 19.04 -20.86 -12.52
CA TYR A 121 17.71 -21.41 -12.77
C TYR A 121 16.86 -20.52 -13.69
N LEU A 122 17.03 -19.19 -13.59
CA LEU A 122 16.49 -18.22 -14.55
C LEU A 122 17.13 -18.39 -15.94
N TRP A 123 18.45 -18.53 -16.04
CA TRP A 123 19.17 -18.69 -17.30
C TRP A 123 18.77 -19.98 -18.03
N ASP A 124 18.74 -21.10 -17.32
CA ASP A 124 18.23 -22.39 -17.82
C ASP A 124 16.78 -22.26 -18.30
N THR A 125 15.95 -21.49 -17.56
CA THR A 125 14.57 -21.19 -17.97
C THR A 125 14.55 -20.39 -19.28
N LEU A 126 15.40 -19.36 -19.44
CA LEU A 126 15.48 -18.56 -20.67
C LEU A 126 15.96 -19.39 -21.87
N GLU A 127 16.97 -20.25 -21.69
CA GLU A 127 17.41 -21.16 -22.76
C GLU A 127 16.33 -22.21 -23.10
N SER A 128 15.61 -22.75 -22.11
CA SER A 128 14.50 -23.69 -22.34
C SER A 128 13.29 -23.10 -23.06
N LEU A 129 13.19 -21.76 -23.11
CA LEU A 129 12.15 -21.00 -23.79
C LEU A 129 12.62 -20.43 -25.15
N GLU A 130 13.75 -20.91 -25.66
CA GLU A 130 14.36 -20.51 -26.93
C GLU A 130 14.58 -18.98 -27.07
N VAL A 131 14.75 -18.27 -25.94
CA VAL A 131 15.00 -16.83 -25.92
C VAL A 131 16.38 -16.55 -26.54
N LYS A 132 16.44 -15.66 -27.53
CA LYS A 132 17.70 -15.31 -28.21
C LYS A 132 18.54 -14.40 -27.32
N LEU A 133 19.38 -15.00 -26.47
CA LEU A 133 20.30 -14.30 -25.58
C LEU A 133 21.31 -13.44 -26.35
N GLU A 134 21.49 -12.20 -25.89
CA GLU A 134 22.35 -11.19 -26.50
C GLU A 134 23.49 -10.78 -25.54
N VAL A 135 24.49 -10.03 -26.04
CA VAL A 135 25.63 -9.50 -25.25
C VAL A 135 25.18 -8.80 -23.96
N SER A 136 24.02 -8.12 -23.98
CA SER A 136 23.35 -7.51 -22.83
C SER A 136 23.07 -8.49 -21.68
N HIS A 137 22.65 -9.72 -21.99
CA HIS A 137 22.30 -10.76 -21.03
C HIS A 137 23.57 -11.35 -20.40
N TYR A 138 24.57 -11.68 -21.22
CA TYR A 138 25.87 -12.15 -20.76
C TYR A 138 26.57 -11.10 -19.88
N ASN A 139 26.51 -9.82 -20.27
CA ASN A 139 27.03 -8.75 -19.44
C ASN A 139 26.26 -8.62 -18.12
N ALA A 140 24.93 -8.76 -18.10
CA ALA A 140 24.14 -8.75 -16.86
C ALA A 140 24.46 -9.96 -15.96
N LEU A 141 24.70 -11.14 -16.53
CA LEU A 141 25.14 -12.33 -15.80
C LEU A 141 26.52 -12.11 -15.15
N LEU A 142 27.47 -11.53 -15.89
CA LEU A 142 28.77 -11.10 -15.34
C LEU A 142 28.61 -10.03 -14.24
N GLU A 143 27.62 -9.14 -14.35
CA GLU A 143 27.27 -8.18 -13.28
C GLU A 143 26.90 -8.94 -11.99
N VAL A 144 25.98 -9.91 -12.08
CA VAL A 144 25.58 -10.73 -10.94
C VAL A 144 26.74 -11.56 -10.38
N TYR A 145 27.57 -12.16 -11.24
CA TYR A 145 28.75 -12.93 -10.79
C TYR A 145 29.75 -12.05 -10.02
N LEU A 146 30.06 -10.85 -10.54
CA LEU A 146 30.91 -9.86 -9.86
C LEU A 146 30.30 -9.35 -8.56
N GLU A 147 28.98 -9.24 -8.47
CA GLU A 147 28.27 -8.73 -7.29
C GLU A 147 28.03 -9.77 -6.19
N LYS A 148 28.16 -11.06 -6.51
CA LYS A 148 28.04 -12.19 -5.56
C LYS A 148 29.37 -12.90 -5.28
N ASP A 149 30.48 -12.38 -5.82
CA ASP A 149 31.83 -12.97 -5.72
C ASP A 149 31.87 -14.44 -6.21
N PHE A 150 31.16 -14.73 -7.31
CA PHE A 150 31.09 -16.08 -7.89
C PHE A 150 32.37 -16.47 -8.63
N ASP A 151 32.80 -17.72 -8.46
CA ASP A 151 34.00 -18.25 -9.10
C ASP A 151 33.67 -18.90 -10.46
N PHE A 152 34.18 -18.29 -11.53
CA PHE A 152 34.09 -18.79 -12.90
C PHE A 152 35.40 -18.53 -13.65
N SER A 153 35.63 -19.22 -14.78
CA SER A 153 36.77 -18.94 -15.67
C SER A 153 36.37 -17.90 -16.75
N PRO A 154 37.02 -16.73 -16.78
CA PRO A 154 36.81 -15.70 -17.81
C PRO A 154 37.06 -16.21 -19.23
N ASN A 155 38.14 -16.97 -19.44
CA ASN A 155 38.43 -17.62 -20.73
C ASN A 155 37.33 -18.60 -21.18
N GLN A 156 36.78 -19.42 -20.27
CA GLN A 156 35.67 -20.31 -20.62
C GLN A 156 34.40 -19.51 -20.97
N PHE A 157 34.10 -18.45 -20.23
CA PHE A 157 32.94 -17.58 -20.48
C PHE A 157 33.02 -16.91 -21.87
N LEU A 158 34.20 -16.44 -22.27
CA LEU A 158 34.45 -15.92 -23.62
C LEU A 158 34.22 -16.99 -24.70
N SER A 159 34.76 -18.20 -24.52
CA SER A 159 34.54 -19.31 -25.45
C SER A 159 33.06 -19.63 -25.60
N THR A 160 32.30 -19.75 -24.51
CA THR A 160 30.86 -20.03 -24.56
C THR A 160 30.07 -18.93 -25.26
N MET A 161 30.42 -17.64 -25.09
CA MET A 161 29.81 -16.55 -25.86
C MET A 161 30.09 -16.70 -27.37
N ILE A 162 31.34 -16.99 -27.75
CA ILE A 162 31.76 -17.14 -29.14
C ILE A 162 31.12 -18.38 -29.80
N GLU A 163 31.03 -19.50 -29.08
CA GLU A 163 30.33 -20.73 -29.50
C GLU A 163 28.83 -20.47 -29.74
N LYS A 164 28.19 -19.67 -28.87
CA LYS A 164 26.80 -19.21 -29.04
C LYS A 164 26.64 -18.09 -30.08
N SER A 165 27.71 -17.74 -30.82
CA SER A 165 27.75 -16.68 -31.85
C SER A 165 27.41 -15.28 -31.33
N VAL A 166 27.80 -14.96 -30.10
CA VAL A 166 27.60 -13.66 -29.43
C VAL A 166 28.96 -12.98 -29.24
N GLU A 167 29.21 -11.88 -29.95
CA GLU A 167 30.51 -11.19 -29.88
C GLU A 167 30.70 -10.41 -28.55
N PRO A 168 31.79 -10.66 -27.79
CA PRO A 168 32.14 -9.88 -26.60
C PRO A 168 32.46 -8.41 -26.93
N ASN A 169 31.91 -7.48 -26.15
CA ASN A 169 32.12 -6.04 -26.34
C ASN A 169 33.03 -5.42 -25.25
N ARG A 170 33.29 -4.10 -25.30
CA ARG A 170 34.13 -3.39 -24.30
C ARG A 170 33.70 -3.70 -22.86
N VAL A 171 32.40 -3.65 -22.60
CA VAL A 171 31.81 -3.90 -21.27
C VAL A 171 31.97 -5.35 -20.84
N THR A 172 31.91 -6.31 -21.77
CA THR A 172 32.22 -7.72 -21.51
C THR A 172 33.66 -7.86 -21.02
N PHE A 173 34.63 -7.34 -21.77
CA PHE A 173 36.05 -7.41 -21.37
C PHE A 173 36.35 -6.64 -20.08
N GLN A 174 35.74 -5.47 -19.86
CA GLN A 174 35.87 -4.73 -18.60
C GLN A 174 35.40 -5.57 -17.40
N ARG A 175 34.26 -6.28 -17.52
CA ARG A 175 33.72 -7.15 -16.45
C ARG A 175 34.54 -8.42 -16.24
N LEU A 176 35.12 -8.98 -17.30
CA LEU A 176 36.03 -10.13 -17.20
C LEU A 176 37.34 -9.73 -16.52
N ILE A 177 37.93 -8.58 -16.90
CA ILE A 177 39.10 -7.99 -16.22
C ILE A 177 38.80 -7.74 -14.75
N ALA A 178 37.62 -7.19 -14.40
CA ALA A 178 37.21 -7.01 -13.00
C ALA A 178 37.21 -8.33 -12.22
N ALA A 179 36.81 -9.45 -12.84
CA ALA A 179 36.80 -10.77 -12.22
C ALA A 179 38.22 -11.31 -11.98
N CYS A 180 39.11 -11.20 -12.98
CA CYS A 180 40.53 -11.56 -12.83
C CYS A 180 41.21 -10.69 -11.75
N CYS A 181 40.98 -9.37 -11.76
CA CYS A 181 41.49 -8.44 -10.75
C CYS A 181 40.98 -8.78 -9.35
N LYS A 182 39.71 -9.17 -9.17
CA LYS A 182 39.18 -9.65 -7.88
C LYS A 182 39.85 -10.94 -7.37
N LYS A 183 40.42 -11.75 -8.27
CA LYS A 183 41.22 -12.94 -7.92
C LYS A 183 42.72 -12.62 -7.70
N GLY A 184 43.21 -11.50 -8.21
CA GLY A 184 44.63 -11.17 -8.30
C GLY A 184 45.35 -11.85 -9.49
N ASP A 185 44.61 -12.41 -10.45
CA ASP A 185 45.22 -13.05 -11.62
C ASP A 185 45.63 -12.03 -12.68
N ILE A 186 46.77 -11.39 -12.44
CA ILE A 186 47.37 -10.40 -13.36
C ILE A 186 47.74 -11.03 -14.72
N ALA A 187 48.01 -12.33 -14.79
CA ALA A 187 48.34 -12.99 -16.05
C ALA A 187 47.11 -13.10 -16.97
N GLU A 188 45.95 -13.46 -16.41
CA GLU A 188 44.68 -13.45 -17.15
C GLU A 188 44.25 -12.02 -17.51
N VAL A 189 44.39 -11.03 -16.58
CA VAL A 189 44.14 -9.59 -16.87
C VAL A 189 44.95 -9.11 -18.07
N MET A 190 46.26 -9.36 -18.08
CA MET A 190 47.15 -8.89 -19.15
C MET A 190 46.84 -9.58 -20.48
N THR A 191 46.39 -10.84 -20.45
CA THR A 191 45.92 -11.57 -21.64
C THR A 191 44.66 -10.91 -22.22
N LEU A 192 43.66 -10.62 -21.37
CA LEU A 192 42.42 -9.95 -21.77
C LEU A 192 42.67 -8.51 -22.29
N LEU A 193 43.61 -7.76 -21.70
CA LEU A 193 44.00 -6.43 -22.18
C LEU A 193 44.69 -6.46 -23.55
N VAL A 194 45.48 -7.50 -23.83
CA VAL A 194 46.06 -7.75 -25.17
C VAL A 194 44.97 -8.11 -26.18
N GLU A 195 43.97 -8.89 -25.78
CA GLU A 195 42.84 -9.26 -26.65
C GLU A 195 41.90 -8.08 -26.94
N MET A 196 41.59 -7.23 -25.95
CA MET A 196 40.90 -5.95 -26.20
C MET A 196 41.62 -5.14 -27.27
N LYS A 197 42.96 -5.04 -27.16
CA LYS A 197 43.78 -4.28 -28.10
C LYS A 197 43.80 -4.91 -29.50
N SER A 198 43.88 -6.23 -29.64
CA SER A 198 43.83 -6.90 -30.96
C SER A 198 42.46 -6.78 -31.63
N ARG A 199 41.39 -6.70 -30.84
CA ARG A 199 40.02 -6.38 -31.28
C ARG A 199 39.77 -4.89 -31.52
N ASN A 200 40.80 -4.03 -31.44
CA ASN A 200 40.73 -2.56 -31.54
C ASN A 200 39.78 -1.88 -30.54
N LEU A 201 39.50 -2.51 -29.40
CA LEU A 201 38.72 -1.91 -28.32
C LEU A 201 39.62 -0.93 -27.53
N PRO A 202 39.21 0.33 -27.32
CA PRO A 202 40.03 1.30 -26.61
C PRO A 202 40.15 0.94 -25.13
N LEU A 203 41.36 1.06 -24.59
CA LEU A 203 41.60 1.01 -23.14
C LEU A 203 41.20 2.36 -22.54
N THR A 204 40.48 2.31 -21.44
CA THR A 204 39.94 3.46 -20.69
C THR A 204 40.63 3.60 -19.34
N GLU A 205 40.44 4.73 -18.66
CA GLU A 205 40.93 4.91 -17.28
C GLU A 205 40.43 3.79 -16.35
N GLU A 206 39.17 3.39 -16.47
CA GLU A 206 38.54 2.28 -15.75
C GLU A 206 39.36 0.97 -15.85
N ASN A 207 39.96 0.69 -17.01
CA ASN A 207 40.83 -0.49 -17.19
C ASN A 207 42.11 -0.42 -16.35
N PHE A 208 42.65 0.77 -16.10
CA PHE A 208 43.83 0.96 -15.25
C PHE A 208 43.47 1.06 -13.76
N ASN A 209 42.34 1.69 -13.43
CA ASN A 209 41.81 1.70 -12.06
C ASN A 209 41.51 0.26 -11.58
N MET A 210 40.97 -0.61 -12.45
CA MET A 210 40.86 -2.04 -12.19
C MET A 210 42.22 -2.76 -12.06
N LEU A 211 43.22 -2.40 -12.88
CA LEU A 211 44.57 -3.00 -12.82
C LEU A 211 45.29 -2.66 -11.50
N ILE A 212 45.14 -1.43 -11.00
CA ILE A 212 45.62 -1.00 -9.67
C ILE A 212 45.03 -1.88 -8.57
N LEU A 213 43.70 -2.08 -8.58
CA LEU A 213 43.01 -2.95 -7.62
C LEU A 213 43.44 -4.42 -7.77
N GLY A 214 43.67 -4.89 -9.00
CA GLY A 214 44.18 -6.24 -9.27
C GLY A 214 45.58 -6.48 -8.73
N HIS A 215 46.50 -5.53 -8.92
CA HIS A 215 47.86 -5.62 -8.38
C HIS A 215 47.84 -5.62 -6.85
N SER A 216 47.01 -4.76 -6.24
CA SER A 216 46.77 -4.80 -4.80
C SER A 216 46.16 -6.13 -4.32
N GLN A 217 45.26 -6.74 -5.10
CA GLN A 217 44.69 -8.06 -4.80
C GLN A 217 45.76 -9.17 -4.82
N ALA A 218 46.72 -9.09 -5.75
CA ALA A 218 47.92 -9.94 -5.79
C ALA A 218 48.97 -9.62 -4.71
N GLY A 219 48.79 -8.55 -3.92
CA GLY A 219 49.72 -8.09 -2.90
C GLY A 219 50.85 -7.17 -3.39
N ASP A 220 50.90 -6.87 -4.69
CA ASP A 220 51.92 -6.07 -5.35
C ASP A 220 51.51 -4.59 -5.41
N ILE A 221 51.81 -3.84 -4.34
CA ILE A 221 51.53 -2.40 -4.29
C ILE A 221 52.50 -1.58 -5.16
N GLU A 222 53.69 -2.10 -5.45
CA GLU A 222 54.68 -1.40 -6.29
C GLU A 222 54.21 -1.31 -7.74
N SER A 223 53.71 -2.42 -8.31
CA SER A 223 53.08 -2.39 -9.65
C SER A 223 51.76 -1.62 -9.67
N ALA A 224 50.99 -1.63 -8.58
CA ALA A 224 49.79 -0.79 -8.46
C ALA A 224 50.15 0.71 -8.56
N ILE A 225 51.18 1.17 -7.85
CA ILE A 225 51.66 2.56 -7.94
C ILE A 225 52.27 2.83 -9.32
N ASN A 226 53.07 1.91 -9.87
CA ASN A 226 53.69 2.05 -11.19
C ASN A 226 52.65 2.13 -12.34
N THR A 227 51.43 1.63 -12.12
CA THR A 227 50.33 1.74 -13.10
C THR A 227 50.00 3.22 -13.42
N LEU A 228 50.19 4.15 -12.48
CA LEU A 228 50.06 5.60 -12.74
C LEU A 228 51.04 6.10 -13.83
N ALA A 229 52.28 5.61 -13.82
CA ALA A 229 53.26 5.98 -14.84
C ALA A 229 52.84 5.44 -16.22
N ILE A 230 52.32 4.21 -16.26
CA ILE A 230 51.81 3.57 -17.49
C ILE A 230 50.57 4.30 -18.04
N MET A 231 49.71 4.86 -17.18
CA MET A 231 48.59 5.72 -17.60
C MET A 231 49.12 7.01 -18.24
N LYS A 232 50.05 7.69 -17.56
CA LYS A 232 50.65 8.95 -18.02
C LYS A 232 51.39 8.80 -19.35
N ASP A 233 52.17 7.73 -19.52
CA ASP A 233 52.89 7.41 -20.76
C ASP A 233 51.94 7.11 -21.94
N LYS A 234 50.69 6.70 -21.65
CA LYS A 234 49.61 6.49 -22.63
C LYS A 234 48.74 7.73 -22.83
N GLY A 235 49.04 8.85 -22.17
CA GLY A 235 48.24 10.09 -22.23
C GLY A 235 46.90 10.01 -21.49
N ILE A 236 46.71 9.02 -20.61
CA ILE A 236 45.53 8.91 -19.75
C ILE A 236 45.82 9.67 -18.46
N VAL A 237 44.94 10.63 -18.13
CA VAL A 237 45.05 11.44 -16.92
C VAL A 237 44.38 10.67 -15.77
N PRO A 238 45.08 10.41 -14.64
CA PRO A 238 44.46 9.88 -13.43
C PRO A 238 43.36 10.80 -12.90
N SER A 239 42.22 10.24 -12.51
CA SER A 239 41.12 10.99 -11.88
C SER A 239 41.03 10.69 -10.37
N ILE A 240 39.99 11.22 -9.72
CA ILE A 240 39.67 10.89 -8.33
C ILE A 240 39.29 9.41 -8.14
N ASP A 241 38.79 8.72 -9.18
CA ASP A 241 38.60 7.26 -9.17
C ASP A 241 39.96 6.52 -9.15
N THR A 242 40.99 7.04 -9.82
CA THR A 242 42.34 6.44 -9.79
C THR A 242 42.99 6.58 -8.42
N GLU A 243 42.92 7.77 -7.81
CA GLU A 243 43.40 7.97 -6.44
C GLU A 243 42.58 7.14 -5.43
N THR A 244 41.26 7.03 -5.63
CA THR A 244 40.40 6.15 -4.81
C THR A 244 40.79 4.68 -4.94
N ALA A 245 41.12 4.20 -6.16
CA ALA A 245 41.62 2.84 -6.37
C ALA A 245 42.93 2.57 -5.61
N LEU A 246 43.84 3.54 -5.55
CA LEU A 246 45.08 3.47 -4.75
C LEU A 246 44.80 3.55 -3.24
N MET A 247 43.86 4.39 -2.80
CA MET A 247 43.43 4.46 -1.40
C MET A 247 42.78 3.15 -0.95
N CYS A 248 41.94 2.54 -1.79
CA CYS A 248 41.41 1.18 -1.60
C CYS A 248 42.53 0.12 -1.54
N ALA A 249 43.62 0.30 -2.29
CA ALA A 249 44.79 -0.59 -2.26
C ALA A 249 45.62 -0.46 -0.98
N TYR A 250 45.90 0.76 -0.50
CA TYR A 250 46.56 0.98 0.80
C TYR A 250 45.68 0.47 1.96
N ALA A 251 44.37 0.74 1.91
CA ALA A 251 43.38 0.21 2.84
C ALA A 251 43.34 -1.32 2.88
N LYS A 252 43.51 -2.00 1.74
CA LYS A 252 43.61 -3.46 1.67
C LYS A 252 44.84 -3.98 2.43
N GLN A 253 45.98 -3.32 2.30
CA GLN A 253 47.22 -3.73 2.95
C GLN A 253 47.32 -3.29 4.43
N GLY A 254 46.41 -2.43 4.88
CA GLY A 254 46.46 -1.84 6.22
C GLY A 254 47.49 -0.72 6.34
N ASP A 255 47.97 -0.15 5.23
CA ASP A 255 48.83 1.03 5.24
C ASP A 255 47.99 2.30 5.42
N PHE A 256 47.53 2.49 6.65
CA PHE A 256 46.80 3.68 7.05
C PHE A 256 47.65 4.96 6.94
N LYS A 257 48.98 4.85 6.84
CA LYS A 257 49.85 6.01 6.65
C LYS A 257 49.77 6.48 5.20
N SER A 258 50.08 5.64 4.22
CA SER A 258 49.98 6.01 2.80
C SER A 258 48.56 6.41 2.39
N LEU A 259 47.55 5.81 3.03
CA LEU A 259 46.15 6.24 2.92
C LEU A 259 45.94 7.69 3.38
N ASN A 260 46.49 8.08 4.54
CA ASN A 260 46.43 9.44 5.06
C ASN A 260 47.25 10.42 4.21
N ASP A 261 48.46 10.04 3.80
CA ASP A 261 49.33 10.82 2.91
C ASP A 261 48.63 11.09 1.56
N SER A 262 47.70 10.22 1.10
CA SER A 262 46.86 10.46 -0.08
C SER A 262 45.68 11.41 0.16
N PHE A 263 45.05 11.42 1.35
CA PHE A 263 44.08 12.48 1.69
C PHE A 263 44.72 13.87 1.67
N GLU A 264 45.96 14.00 2.16
CA GLU A 264 46.68 15.28 2.16
C GLU A 264 47.00 15.77 0.73
N LYS A 265 47.32 14.85 -0.21
CA LYS A 265 47.50 15.17 -1.64
C LYS A 265 46.19 15.64 -2.29
N LEU A 266 45.07 14.96 -2.03
CA LEU A 266 43.76 15.34 -2.57
C LEU A 266 43.35 16.74 -2.10
N ALA A 267 43.51 17.01 -0.80
CA ALA A 267 43.28 18.34 -0.22
C ALA A 267 44.21 19.42 -0.81
N ALA A 268 45.51 19.12 -1.00
CA ALA A 268 46.46 20.06 -1.62
C ALA A 268 46.16 20.36 -3.10
N ASN A 269 45.48 19.44 -3.80
CA ASN A 269 45.10 19.57 -5.20
C ASN A 269 43.66 20.12 -5.39
N ASN A 270 42.92 20.40 -4.32
CA ASN A 270 41.49 20.76 -4.32
C ASN A 270 40.58 19.69 -4.98
N PHE A 271 40.83 18.41 -4.72
CA PHE A 271 39.92 17.31 -5.09
C PHE A 271 39.08 16.87 -3.88
N ASP A 272 37.78 17.15 -3.92
CA ASP A 272 36.82 16.72 -2.90
C ASP A 272 36.30 15.30 -3.20
N LEU A 273 36.39 14.40 -2.23
CA LEU A 273 35.88 13.03 -2.35
C LEU A 273 34.35 12.99 -2.19
N GLU A 274 33.64 12.52 -3.21
CA GLU A 274 32.22 12.18 -3.07
C GLU A 274 31.98 11.01 -2.09
N GLU A 275 30.74 10.89 -1.60
CA GLU A 275 30.27 9.79 -0.72
C GLU A 275 30.74 8.40 -1.15
N ARG A 276 30.69 8.11 -2.46
CA ARG A 276 31.02 6.80 -3.02
C ARG A 276 32.44 6.38 -2.68
N HIS A 277 33.40 7.29 -2.81
CA HIS A 277 34.82 7.00 -2.59
C HIS A 277 35.09 6.62 -1.13
N TYR A 278 34.51 7.36 -0.18
CA TYR A 278 34.57 7.03 1.25
C TYR A 278 34.01 5.63 1.53
N MET A 279 32.88 5.27 0.90
CA MET A 279 32.23 3.99 1.06
C MET A 279 33.07 2.83 0.50
N GLU A 280 33.72 3.00 -0.65
CA GLU A 280 34.61 1.98 -1.23
C GLU A 280 35.89 1.78 -0.38
N ILE A 281 36.50 2.86 0.11
CA ILE A 281 37.69 2.78 0.97
C ILE A 281 37.36 2.11 2.32
N PHE A 282 36.27 2.52 2.97
CA PHE A 282 35.82 1.89 4.22
C PHE A 282 35.44 0.42 4.01
N GLN A 283 34.80 0.08 2.88
CA GLN A 283 34.57 -1.32 2.50
C GLN A 283 35.88 -2.10 2.36
N SER A 284 36.94 -1.52 1.76
CA SER A 284 38.24 -2.17 1.64
C SER A 284 38.87 -2.47 3.02
N LEU A 285 38.86 -1.50 3.94
CA LEU A 285 39.34 -1.69 5.33
C LEU A 285 38.59 -2.84 6.04
N VAL A 286 37.25 -2.84 5.98
CA VAL A 286 36.42 -3.86 6.61
C VAL A 286 36.63 -5.25 5.99
N VAL A 287 36.67 -5.35 4.65
CA VAL A 287 36.76 -6.64 3.95
C VAL A 287 38.11 -7.33 4.16
N ASN A 288 39.19 -6.56 4.33
CA ASN A 288 40.54 -7.11 4.57
C ASN A 288 40.89 -7.20 6.08
N GLY A 289 39.93 -6.91 6.98
CA GLY A 289 40.05 -7.15 8.42
C GLY A 289 40.68 -6.03 9.26
N HIS A 290 40.94 -4.86 8.67
CA HIS A 290 41.61 -3.72 9.33
C HIS A 290 40.63 -2.89 10.17
N LEU A 291 39.96 -3.53 11.13
CA LEU A 291 38.80 -3.00 11.85
C LEU A 291 39.11 -1.75 12.70
N GLU A 292 40.27 -1.70 13.36
CA GLU A 292 40.72 -0.52 14.12
C GLU A 292 40.97 0.69 13.18
N GLN A 293 41.47 0.43 11.97
CA GLN A 293 41.68 1.45 10.95
C GLN A 293 40.35 1.91 10.37
N ALA A 294 39.39 0.99 10.17
CA ALA A 294 38.01 1.32 9.79
C ALA A 294 37.31 2.17 10.85
N GLU A 295 37.46 1.86 12.14
CA GLU A 295 36.93 2.65 13.25
C GLU A 295 37.50 4.07 13.26
N ASN A 296 38.83 4.21 13.08
CA ASN A 296 39.47 5.53 12.92
C ASN A 296 38.97 6.26 11.65
N PHE A 297 38.73 5.54 10.55
CA PHE A 297 38.24 6.10 9.28
C PHE A 297 36.81 6.67 9.39
N LEU A 298 35.94 6.12 10.26
CA LEU A 298 34.60 6.68 10.50
C LEU A 298 34.63 8.18 10.90
N SER A 299 35.71 8.63 11.54
CA SER A 299 35.89 10.06 11.89
C SER A 299 36.12 10.98 10.69
N LYS A 300 36.51 10.43 9.53
CA LYS A 300 36.77 11.14 8.28
C LYS A 300 35.60 11.10 7.29
N MET A 301 34.60 10.24 7.50
CA MET A 301 33.46 10.09 6.59
C MET A 301 32.48 11.27 6.72
N PRO A 302 31.71 11.60 5.66
CA PRO A 302 30.60 12.56 5.75
C PRO A 302 29.56 12.15 6.81
N LYS A 303 29.07 13.14 7.57
CA LYS A 303 28.08 12.94 8.66
C LYS A 303 26.73 12.41 8.19
N ASP A 304 26.38 12.73 6.94
CA ASP A 304 25.28 12.12 6.21
C ASP A 304 25.84 11.56 4.91
N ILE A 305 25.52 10.31 4.64
CA ILE A 305 25.75 9.65 3.36
C ILE A 305 24.36 9.29 2.83
N ASN A 306 24.03 9.71 1.61
CA ASN A 306 22.74 9.53 0.97
C ASN A 306 22.52 8.09 0.47
N SER A 307 23.57 7.31 0.16
CA SER A 307 23.41 5.91 -0.27
C SER A 307 22.98 4.96 0.86
N ASP A 308 21.66 4.87 1.07
CA ASP A 308 21.05 3.90 1.98
C ASP A 308 21.39 2.45 1.62
N ILE A 309 21.62 2.14 0.33
CA ILE A 309 21.79 0.77 -0.16
C ILE A 309 23.16 0.20 0.22
N ASP A 310 24.22 0.97 0.02
CA ASP A 310 25.60 0.50 0.25
C ASP A 310 25.91 0.39 1.74
N ILE A 311 25.44 1.36 2.54
CA ILE A 311 25.48 1.30 4.01
C ILE A 311 24.72 0.08 4.53
N SER A 312 23.53 -0.19 3.99
CA SER A 312 22.74 -1.37 4.36
C SER A 312 23.49 -2.69 4.07
N ARG A 313 24.17 -2.80 2.92
CA ARG A 313 24.99 -3.99 2.63
C ARG A 313 26.21 -4.11 3.55
N LEU A 314 26.87 -3.00 3.90
CA LEU A 314 27.99 -3.00 4.84
C LEU A 314 27.56 -3.37 6.27
N ILE A 315 26.41 -2.87 6.73
CA ILE A 315 25.79 -3.27 8.00
C ILE A 315 25.55 -4.79 8.03
N ILE A 316 24.93 -5.35 6.98
CA ILE A 316 24.70 -6.80 6.88
C ILE A 316 26.03 -7.57 6.87
N LYS A 317 27.06 -7.06 6.18
CA LYS A 317 28.38 -7.72 6.12
C LYS A 317 29.11 -7.68 7.47
N LEU A 318 29.11 -6.55 8.16
CA LEU A 318 29.68 -6.39 9.51
C LEU A 318 28.97 -7.29 10.52
N ILE A 319 27.63 -7.41 10.45
CA ILE A 319 26.85 -8.33 11.30
C ILE A 319 27.22 -9.79 11.01
N LYS A 320 27.36 -10.19 9.73
CA LYS A 320 27.84 -11.53 9.36
C LYS A 320 29.27 -11.82 9.84
N MET A 321 30.10 -10.78 9.99
CA MET A 321 31.44 -10.87 10.58
C MET A 321 31.44 -10.73 12.13
N GLN A 322 30.26 -10.67 12.77
CA GLN A 322 30.08 -10.49 14.22
C GLN A 322 30.58 -9.14 14.77
N HIS A 323 30.88 -8.15 13.93
CA HIS A 323 31.35 -6.81 14.31
C HIS A 323 30.20 -5.83 14.52
N THR A 324 29.30 -6.18 15.44
CA THR A 324 28.05 -5.45 15.71
C THR A 324 28.28 -4.03 16.24
N ASP A 325 29.33 -3.82 17.05
CA ASP A 325 29.70 -2.50 17.59
C ASP A 325 30.15 -1.53 16.48
N LEU A 326 30.97 -1.99 15.53
CA LEU A 326 31.40 -1.18 14.38
C LEU A 326 30.22 -0.84 13.46
N ALA A 327 29.24 -1.74 13.28
CA ALA A 327 28.01 -1.47 12.55
C ALA A 327 27.11 -0.43 13.25
N LEU A 328 27.03 -0.44 14.58
CA LEU A 328 26.34 0.61 15.36
C LEU A 328 27.04 1.98 15.23
N ARG A 329 28.37 2.00 15.21
CA ARG A 329 29.14 3.24 15.00
C ARG A 329 28.98 3.78 13.58
N LEU A 330 28.99 2.92 12.56
CA LEU A 330 28.72 3.28 11.17
C LEU A 330 27.35 3.97 11.04
N LEU A 331 26.29 3.37 11.61
CA LEU A 331 24.94 3.97 11.68
C LEU A 331 24.97 5.39 12.27
N LYS A 332 25.69 5.56 13.40
CA LYS A 332 25.78 6.82 14.14
C LYS A 332 26.62 7.90 13.46
N SER A 333 27.62 7.50 12.67
CA SER A 333 28.52 8.44 11.96
C SER A 333 28.00 8.91 10.59
N THR A 334 27.08 8.18 9.96
CA THR A 334 26.67 8.39 8.55
C THR A 334 25.20 8.77 8.37
N THR A 335 24.47 9.04 9.46
CA THR A 335 23.03 9.33 9.42
C THR A 335 22.61 10.38 10.46
N SER A 336 22.24 11.58 10.04
CA SER A 336 21.46 12.54 10.85
C SER A 336 19.96 12.50 10.52
N ASN A 337 19.60 12.14 9.29
CA ASN A 337 18.21 12.06 8.85
C ASN A 337 17.45 10.90 9.52
N SER A 338 16.48 11.23 10.39
CA SER A 338 15.72 10.26 11.20
C SER A 338 14.98 9.19 10.37
N LEU A 339 14.48 9.52 9.18
CA LEU A 339 13.75 8.54 8.34
C LEU A 339 14.69 7.49 7.73
N ARG A 340 15.90 7.91 7.35
CA ARG A 340 16.95 6.98 6.91
C ARG A 340 17.49 6.17 8.08
N LEU A 341 17.69 6.80 9.23
CA LEU A 341 18.13 6.16 10.47
C LEU A 341 17.18 5.01 10.85
N HIS A 342 15.86 5.27 10.88
CA HIS A 342 14.85 4.25 11.12
C HIS A 342 14.93 3.08 10.11
N ALA A 343 15.07 3.37 8.82
CA ALA A 343 15.19 2.34 7.78
C ALA A 343 16.47 1.49 7.94
N ARG A 344 17.60 2.11 8.24
CA ARG A 344 18.90 1.43 8.45
C ARG A 344 18.91 0.62 9.76
N ILE A 345 18.31 1.13 10.84
CA ILE A 345 18.11 0.39 12.10
C ILE A 345 17.25 -0.86 11.88
N ASN A 346 16.17 -0.77 11.10
CA ASN A 346 15.35 -1.92 10.74
C ASN A 346 16.14 -3.00 9.99
N ILE A 347 17.02 -2.60 9.06
CA ILE A 347 17.90 -3.53 8.34
C ILE A 347 18.94 -4.16 9.27
N PHE A 348 19.52 -3.36 10.18
CA PHE A 348 20.46 -3.81 11.21
C PHE A 348 19.82 -4.86 12.14
N LEU A 349 18.67 -4.55 12.75
CA LEU A 349 17.92 -5.47 13.63
C LEU A 349 17.47 -6.72 12.87
N GLY A 350 16.88 -6.55 11.68
CA GLY A 350 16.45 -7.65 10.83
C GLY A 350 17.59 -8.55 10.35
N SER A 351 18.84 -8.06 10.32
CA SER A 351 20.03 -8.86 10.03
C SER A 351 20.56 -9.60 11.26
N LEU A 352 20.63 -8.95 12.44
CA LEU A 352 21.00 -9.60 13.72
C LEU A 352 20.10 -10.78 14.05
N ILE A 353 18.79 -10.59 13.85
CA ILE A 353 17.76 -11.59 14.16
C ILE A 353 17.83 -12.77 13.16
N LYS A 354 18.41 -12.59 11.97
CA LYS A 354 18.68 -13.66 10.99
C LYS A 354 19.98 -14.42 11.24
N THR A 355 20.92 -13.88 12.01
CA THR A 355 22.18 -14.56 12.37
C THR A 355 22.08 -15.38 13.67
N ASP A 356 20.85 -15.69 14.12
CA ASP A 356 20.54 -16.42 15.37
C ASP A 356 21.24 -15.85 16.63
N THR A 357 21.35 -14.52 16.67
CA THR A 357 21.95 -13.78 17.79
C THR A 357 21.08 -13.94 19.04
N LYS A 358 21.70 -14.12 20.22
CA LYS A 358 20.96 -14.35 21.47
C LYS A 358 20.05 -13.17 21.81
N VAL A 359 18.89 -13.46 22.40
CA VAL A 359 17.86 -12.45 22.69
C VAL A 359 18.37 -11.41 23.66
N GLU A 360 19.15 -11.83 24.66
CA GLU A 360 19.79 -10.98 25.66
C GLU A 360 20.76 -9.99 25.02
N GLU A 361 21.51 -10.42 24.00
CA GLU A 361 22.43 -9.59 23.23
C GLU A 361 21.63 -8.60 22.34
N VAL A 362 20.53 -9.04 21.71
CA VAL A 362 19.64 -8.15 20.93
C VAL A 362 18.92 -7.14 21.84
N ILE A 363 18.54 -7.50 23.07
CA ILE A 363 17.97 -6.58 24.07
C ILE A 363 18.99 -5.50 24.45
N LEU A 364 20.22 -5.88 24.82
CA LEU A 364 21.30 -4.92 25.14
C LEU A 364 21.62 -3.99 23.95
N ILE A 365 21.50 -4.50 22.73
CA ILE A 365 21.63 -3.70 21.50
C ILE A 365 20.43 -2.73 21.32
N CYS A 366 19.20 -3.15 21.62
CA CYS A 366 18.03 -2.27 21.61
C CYS A 366 18.12 -1.17 22.69
N GLU A 367 18.65 -1.48 23.88
CA GLU A 367 18.95 -0.49 24.93
C GLU A 367 20.00 0.53 24.47
N ARG A 368 21.08 0.07 23.83
CA ARG A 368 22.10 0.94 23.22
C ARG A 368 21.50 1.84 22.15
N ILE A 369 20.74 1.29 21.20
CA ILE A 369 20.08 2.07 20.14
C ILE A 369 19.11 3.11 20.74
N LYS A 370 18.28 2.74 21.72
CA LYS A 370 17.33 3.66 22.38
C LYS A 370 18.03 4.75 23.21
N LYS A 371 19.27 4.50 23.66
CA LYS A 371 20.13 5.50 24.33
C LYS A 371 20.83 6.44 23.35
N ASP A 372 21.35 5.93 22.23
CA ASP A 372 22.04 6.73 21.21
C ASP A 372 21.07 7.49 20.30
N PHE A 373 19.86 6.98 20.09
CA PHE A 373 18.85 7.48 19.16
C PHE A 373 17.46 7.53 19.82
N ALA A 374 17.27 8.48 20.74
CA ALA A 374 16.08 8.56 21.59
C ALA A 374 14.73 8.83 20.87
N SER A 375 14.73 9.06 19.55
CA SER A 375 13.50 9.14 18.73
C SER A 375 12.94 7.76 18.35
N GLU A 376 13.75 6.71 18.41
CA GLU A 376 13.43 5.38 17.89
C GLU A 376 12.97 4.43 19.00
N ASP A 377 12.11 3.48 18.66
CA ASP A 377 11.69 2.39 19.56
C ASP A 377 12.12 1.01 19.01
N PRO A 378 13.43 0.70 19.00
CA PRO A 378 13.97 -0.50 18.36
C PRO A 378 13.37 -1.81 18.90
N PHE A 379 12.86 -1.80 20.13
CA PHE A 379 12.16 -2.92 20.74
C PHE A 379 10.88 -3.32 20.00
N LYS A 380 10.09 -2.34 19.54
CA LYS A 380 8.86 -2.58 18.76
C LYS A 380 9.19 -3.32 17.47
N ASP A 381 10.19 -2.83 16.75
CA ASP A 381 10.55 -3.37 15.44
C ASP A 381 11.25 -4.73 15.58
N ALA A 382 12.08 -4.91 16.62
CA ALA A 382 12.62 -6.22 17.00
C ALA A 382 11.50 -7.24 17.29
N VAL A 383 10.48 -6.89 18.09
CA VAL A 383 9.30 -7.76 18.34
C VAL A 383 8.61 -8.14 17.02
N TYR A 384 8.43 -7.20 16.08
CA TYR A 384 7.87 -7.51 14.76
C TYR A 384 8.76 -8.45 13.94
N PHE A 385 10.09 -8.31 13.97
CA PHE A 385 11.02 -9.23 13.29
C PHE A 385 10.99 -10.65 13.89
N TYR A 386 11.00 -10.81 15.21
CA TYR A 386 10.87 -12.12 15.85
C TYR A 386 9.54 -12.82 15.48
N LEU A 387 8.43 -12.08 15.53
CA LEU A 387 7.10 -12.58 15.15
C LEU A 387 6.96 -12.90 13.66
N PHE A 388 7.60 -12.12 12.77
CA PHE A 388 7.52 -12.34 11.32
C PHE A 388 8.42 -13.48 10.83
N ASN A 389 9.63 -13.60 11.38
CA ASN A 389 10.57 -14.67 11.03
C ASN A 389 10.15 -16.04 11.61
N GLY A 390 9.20 -16.07 12.57
CA GLY A 390 8.69 -17.30 13.16
C GLY A 390 9.66 -17.97 14.14
N ILE A 391 10.48 -17.15 14.81
CA ILE A 391 11.54 -17.60 15.72
C ILE A 391 10.94 -18.17 17.01
N ASN A 392 11.71 -19.01 17.71
CA ASN A 392 11.38 -19.67 18.97
C ASN A 392 10.43 -18.83 19.87
N PRO A 393 9.24 -19.35 20.23
CA PRO A 393 8.27 -18.60 21.03
C PRO A 393 8.81 -18.11 22.38
N SER A 394 9.70 -18.85 23.06
CA SER A 394 10.32 -18.38 24.31
C SER A 394 11.18 -17.13 24.09
N SER A 395 12.03 -17.15 23.06
CA SER A 395 12.85 -16.01 22.64
C SER A 395 11.99 -14.78 22.32
N THR A 396 10.87 -14.98 21.63
CA THR A 396 9.97 -13.88 21.26
C THR A 396 9.22 -13.32 22.47
N LEU A 397 8.81 -14.16 23.42
CA LEU A 397 8.18 -13.72 24.67
C LEU A 397 9.13 -12.88 25.55
N GLU A 398 10.42 -13.23 25.64
CA GLU A 398 11.39 -12.41 26.40
C GLU A 398 11.65 -11.06 25.72
N MET A 399 11.72 -11.00 24.38
CA MET A 399 11.78 -9.73 23.65
C MET A 399 10.51 -8.87 23.86
N MET A 400 9.33 -9.50 23.89
CA MET A 400 8.06 -8.83 24.24
C MET A 400 8.08 -8.30 25.69
N LYS A 401 8.60 -9.06 26.66
CA LYS A 401 8.76 -8.60 28.06
C LYS A 401 9.72 -7.40 28.15
N ALA A 402 10.80 -7.40 27.37
CA ALA A 402 11.73 -6.28 27.30
C ALA A 402 11.04 -5.02 26.74
N TRP A 403 10.29 -5.15 25.63
CA TRP A 403 9.53 -4.03 25.05
C TRP A 403 8.49 -3.47 26.03
N HIS A 404 7.74 -4.34 26.72
CA HIS A 404 6.73 -3.92 27.69
C HIS A 404 7.35 -3.18 28.89
N LYS A 405 8.48 -3.67 29.43
CA LYS A 405 9.28 -2.95 30.45
C LYS A 405 9.79 -1.58 29.94
N ALA A 406 10.07 -1.47 28.65
CA ALA A 406 10.50 -0.24 27.98
C ALA A 406 9.34 0.71 27.56
N GLY A 407 8.11 0.42 28.01
CA GLY A 407 6.91 1.25 27.78
C GLY A 407 6.00 0.79 26.63
N GLY A 408 6.26 -0.37 26.01
CA GLY A 408 5.51 -0.87 24.86
C GLY A 408 4.08 -1.36 25.17
N GLU A 409 3.12 -0.95 24.34
CA GLU A 409 1.72 -1.38 24.40
C GLU A 409 1.47 -2.70 23.66
N ILE A 410 1.51 -3.82 24.40
CA ILE A 410 1.28 -5.14 23.84
C ILE A 410 -0.23 -5.46 23.82
N HIS A 411 -0.67 -6.06 22.71
CA HIS A 411 -2.08 -6.33 22.39
C HIS A 411 -2.30 -7.82 22.07
N ASP A 412 -3.55 -8.29 22.10
CA ASP A 412 -3.90 -9.71 21.93
C ASP A 412 -3.37 -10.35 20.64
N HIS A 413 -3.35 -9.61 19.53
CA HIS A 413 -2.91 -10.08 18.23
C HIS A 413 -1.40 -10.34 18.12
N PHE A 414 -0.57 -9.83 19.03
CA PHE A 414 0.86 -10.14 19.07
C PHE A 414 1.14 -11.61 19.45
N PHE A 415 0.20 -12.26 20.16
CA PHE A 415 0.34 -13.67 20.57
C PHE A 415 -0.12 -14.65 19.48
N TRP A 416 -0.93 -14.23 18.50
CA TRP A 416 -1.46 -15.13 17.47
C TRP A 416 -0.37 -15.84 16.64
N PRO A 417 0.74 -15.20 16.21
CA PRO A 417 1.83 -15.90 15.53
C PRO A 417 2.46 -16.99 16.40
N LEU A 418 2.66 -16.72 17.70
CA LEU A 418 3.24 -17.67 18.65
C LEU A 418 2.35 -18.90 18.85
N LEU A 419 1.05 -18.67 19.01
CA LEU A 419 0.05 -19.73 19.09
C LEU A 419 -0.02 -20.58 17.80
N VAL A 420 0.22 -19.97 16.64
CA VAL A 420 0.30 -20.66 15.33
C VAL A 420 1.62 -21.43 15.13
N LEU A 421 2.70 -21.05 15.81
CA LEU A 421 3.96 -21.82 15.83
C LEU A 421 3.81 -23.05 16.72
N GLU A 422 3.35 -22.87 17.96
CA GLU A 422 3.15 -23.97 18.91
C GLU A 422 2.08 -24.96 18.43
N SER A 423 1.02 -24.49 17.74
CA SER A 423 0.02 -25.39 17.16
C SER A 423 0.54 -26.22 15.98
N LYS A 424 1.43 -25.67 15.14
CA LYS A 424 2.14 -26.46 14.11
C LYS A 424 3.05 -27.52 14.73
N ALA A 425 3.68 -27.20 15.87
CA ALA A 425 4.44 -28.15 16.66
C ALA A 425 3.56 -29.15 17.44
N SER A 426 2.22 -28.99 17.43
CA SER A 426 1.26 -29.75 18.26
C SER A 426 1.54 -29.66 19.77
N ASN A 427 2.20 -28.59 20.20
CA ASN A 427 2.69 -28.39 21.57
C ASN A 427 1.62 -27.71 22.44
N VAL A 428 0.76 -28.52 23.07
CA VAL A 428 -0.33 -28.03 23.94
C VAL A 428 0.21 -27.27 25.16
N ASP A 429 1.34 -27.69 25.73
CA ASP A 429 1.97 -27.01 26.86
C ASP A 429 2.62 -25.68 26.44
N GLY A 430 3.15 -25.60 25.22
CA GLY A 430 3.57 -24.34 24.58
C GLY A 430 2.40 -23.35 24.43
N ILE A 431 1.26 -23.79 23.90
CA ILE A 431 0.02 -22.99 23.81
C ILE A 431 -0.41 -22.48 25.20
N LEU A 432 -0.38 -23.34 26.22
CA LEU A 432 -0.71 -22.96 27.60
C LEU A 432 0.31 -21.98 28.19
N ASN A 433 1.60 -22.08 27.86
CA ASN A 433 2.64 -21.16 28.31
C ASN A 433 2.55 -19.78 27.63
N VAL A 434 2.21 -19.72 26.34
CA VAL A 434 1.93 -18.45 25.64
C VAL A 434 0.70 -17.75 26.24
N LEU A 435 -0.39 -18.50 26.49
CA LEU A 435 -1.57 -17.97 27.19
C LEU A 435 -1.27 -17.56 28.63
N ARG A 436 -0.44 -18.33 29.35
CA ARG A 436 0.03 -17.98 30.69
C ARG A 436 0.76 -16.65 30.66
N SER A 437 1.74 -16.48 29.79
CA SER A 437 2.50 -15.23 29.68
C SER A 437 1.60 -14.04 29.34
N MET A 438 0.67 -14.20 28.39
CA MET A 438 -0.34 -13.20 28.03
C MET A 438 -1.14 -12.67 29.24
N ILE A 439 -1.50 -13.56 30.19
CA ILE A 439 -2.36 -13.23 31.35
C ILE A 439 -1.54 -12.88 32.60
N GLU A 440 -0.46 -13.60 32.87
CA GLU A 440 0.37 -13.44 34.08
C GLU A 440 1.45 -12.37 33.91
N ASP A 441 2.17 -12.31 32.78
CA ASP A 441 3.21 -11.30 32.54
C ASP A 441 2.59 -9.98 32.06
N PHE A 442 1.72 -10.03 31.03
CA PHE A 442 1.22 -8.83 30.33
C PHE A 442 -0.18 -8.37 30.78
N LYS A 443 -0.90 -9.14 31.60
CA LYS A 443 -2.26 -8.85 32.10
C LYS A 443 -3.35 -8.69 31.03
N ILE A 444 -3.16 -9.26 29.84
CA ILE A 444 -4.10 -9.16 28.71
C ILE A 444 -5.07 -10.35 28.75
N THR A 445 -6.37 -10.08 28.78
CA THR A 445 -7.41 -11.12 28.66
C THR A 445 -7.51 -11.64 27.23
N PRO A 446 -7.45 -12.96 26.97
CA PRO A 446 -7.61 -13.51 25.62
C PRO A 446 -8.96 -13.14 25.00
N SER A 447 -8.94 -12.55 23.80
CA SER A 447 -10.16 -12.25 23.06
C SER A 447 -10.86 -13.53 22.59
N LEU A 448 -12.17 -13.45 22.33
CA LEU A 448 -12.95 -14.58 21.80
C LEU A 448 -12.28 -15.17 20.55
N ARG A 449 -11.71 -14.32 19.70
CA ARG A 449 -10.97 -14.71 18.50
C ARG A 449 -9.67 -15.45 18.82
N THR A 450 -8.88 -14.98 19.78
CA THR A 450 -7.67 -15.67 20.25
C THR A 450 -7.98 -17.13 20.61
N LEU A 451 -9.04 -17.34 21.39
CA LEU A 451 -9.44 -18.68 21.83
C LEU A 451 -10.00 -19.54 20.69
N ARG A 452 -10.91 -18.99 19.89
CA ARG A 452 -11.61 -19.68 18.79
C ARG A 452 -10.68 -20.09 17.64
N ASP A 453 -9.82 -19.18 17.18
CA ASP A 453 -9.03 -19.38 15.96
C ASP A 453 -7.67 -20.03 16.25
N PHE A 454 -7.07 -19.75 17.41
CA PHE A 454 -5.63 -20.00 17.63
C PHE A 454 -5.28 -20.91 18.82
N THR A 455 -6.21 -21.27 19.72
CA THR A 455 -5.90 -22.17 20.85
C THR A 455 -6.77 -23.42 20.88
N ILE A 456 -8.09 -23.29 21.04
CA ILE A 456 -9.04 -24.39 21.18
C ILE A 456 -8.95 -25.44 20.05
N PRO A 457 -8.78 -25.08 18.75
CA PRO A 457 -8.67 -26.06 17.67
C PRO A 457 -7.49 -27.03 17.78
N TYR A 458 -6.51 -26.69 18.63
CA TYR A 458 -5.24 -27.40 18.77
C TYR A 458 -5.08 -28.05 20.16
N MET A 459 -6.09 -27.97 21.02
CA MET A 459 -6.11 -28.60 22.35
C MET A 459 -6.80 -29.97 22.30
N PHE A 460 -6.03 -31.03 22.06
CA PHE A 460 -6.55 -32.40 22.05
C PHE A 460 -7.09 -32.84 23.43
N GLY A 461 -8.37 -33.22 23.50
CA GLY A 461 -9.02 -33.75 24.71
C GLY A 461 -10.54 -33.69 24.61
N SER A 462 -11.25 -34.21 25.63
CA SER A 462 -12.69 -33.99 25.74
C SER A 462 -13.03 -32.55 26.10
N ARG A 463 -14.29 -32.14 25.89
CA ARG A 463 -14.79 -30.80 26.27
C ARG A 463 -14.47 -30.44 27.72
N LYS A 464 -14.54 -31.42 28.64
CA LYS A 464 -14.22 -31.23 30.05
C LYS A 464 -12.71 -31.09 30.31
N GLU A 465 -11.86 -31.79 29.57
CA GLU A 465 -10.40 -31.62 29.66
C GLU A 465 -9.96 -30.25 29.14
N ILE A 466 -10.50 -29.77 28.02
CA ILE A 466 -10.17 -28.44 27.46
C ILE A 466 -10.53 -27.35 28.47
N ILE A 467 -11.75 -27.38 29.03
CA ILE A 467 -12.17 -26.46 30.09
C ILE A 467 -11.27 -26.61 31.33
N ASN A 468 -10.96 -27.82 31.77
CA ASN A 468 -10.09 -28.04 32.93
C ASN A 468 -8.62 -27.60 32.73
N ARG A 469 -8.12 -27.57 31.49
CA ARG A 469 -6.77 -27.05 31.15
C ARG A 469 -6.73 -25.52 31.05
N LEU A 470 -7.83 -24.89 30.63
CA LEU A 470 -7.93 -23.41 30.51
C LEU A 470 -8.38 -22.72 31.80
N LYS A 471 -9.17 -23.40 32.65
CA LYS A 471 -9.68 -22.86 33.92
C LYS A 471 -8.60 -22.36 34.90
N PRO A 472 -7.39 -22.97 35.02
CA PRO A 472 -6.31 -22.43 35.84
C PRO A 472 -5.78 -21.06 35.40
N LEU A 473 -6.09 -20.62 34.17
CA LEU A 473 -5.68 -19.33 33.61
C LEU A 473 -6.69 -18.20 33.89
N ASN A 474 -7.67 -18.41 34.79
CA ASN A 474 -8.76 -17.47 35.11
C ASN A 474 -9.66 -17.05 33.92
N ILE A 475 -9.61 -17.79 32.80
CA ILE A 475 -10.51 -17.58 31.66
C ILE A 475 -11.92 -18.08 32.04
N SER A 476 -12.96 -17.28 31.78
CA SER A 476 -14.33 -17.66 32.11
C SER A 476 -14.77 -18.90 31.31
N SER A 477 -15.55 -19.78 31.95
CA SER A 477 -16.09 -20.97 31.27
C SER A 477 -17.04 -20.60 30.12
N ASP A 478 -17.76 -19.49 30.27
CA ASP A 478 -18.70 -18.99 29.27
C ASP A 478 -17.98 -18.52 28.00
N THR A 479 -16.88 -17.76 28.14
CA THR A 479 -16.07 -17.31 27.00
C THR A 479 -15.41 -18.50 26.29
N ILE A 480 -15.00 -19.55 27.04
CA ILE A 480 -14.52 -20.81 26.44
C ILE A 480 -15.64 -21.50 25.66
N VAL A 481 -16.85 -21.65 26.23
CA VAL A 481 -17.98 -22.30 25.55
C VAL A 481 -18.43 -21.55 24.29
N ILE A 482 -18.50 -20.21 24.34
CA ILE A 482 -18.83 -19.39 23.17
C ILE A 482 -17.76 -19.56 22.07
N ALA A 483 -16.47 -19.59 22.44
CA ALA A 483 -15.39 -19.84 21.49
C ALA A 483 -15.46 -21.25 20.87
N MET A 484 -15.80 -22.28 21.68
CA MET A 484 -16.02 -23.65 21.18
C MET A 484 -17.22 -23.72 20.24
N ALA A 485 -18.33 -23.03 20.54
CA ALA A 485 -19.54 -23.02 19.71
C ALA A 485 -19.31 -22.32 18.35
N ASP A 486 -18.74 -21.12 18.34
CA ASP A 486 -18.38 -20.39 17.11
C ASP A 486 -17.33 -21.16 16.30
N ARG A 487 -16.43 -21.91 16.94
CA ARG A 487 -15.49 -22.81 16.24
C ARG A 487 -16.20 -24.02 15.61
N CYS A 488 -17.10 -24.69 16.33
CA CYS A 488 -17.90 -25.78 15.76
C CYS A 488 -18.78 -25.30 14.60
N ILE A 489 -19.25 -24.05 14.63
CA ILE A 489 -19.92 -23.39 13.50
C ILE A 489 -18.94 -23.25 12.32
N ILE A 490 -17.76 -22.65 12.50
CA ILE A 490 -16.75 -22.49 11.44
C ILE A 490 -16.35 -23.85 10.79
N GLU A 491 -16.23 -24.91 11.59
CA GLU A 491 -15.94 -26.28 11.11
C GLU A 491 -17.17 -27.03 10.56
N ARG A 492 -18.33 -26.36 10.44
CA ARG A 492 -19.63 -26.88 9.99
C ARG A 492 -20.19 -28.02 10.86
N GLN A 493 -19.65 -28.24 12.05
CA GLN A 493 -20.07 -29.24 13.03
C GLN A 493 -21.35 -28.81 13.79
N LEU A 494 -22.42 -28.48 13.04
CA LEU A 494 -23.67 -27.92 13.57
C LEU A 494 -24.26 -28.70 14.76
N LYS A 495 -24.20 -30.04 14.74
CA LYS A 495 -24.65 -30.88 15.85
C LYS A 495 -23.86 -30.65 17.14
N ASN A 496 -22.55 -30.47 17.05
CA ASN A 496 -21.71 -30.21 18.22
C ASN A 496 -21.90 -28.78 18.75
N ALA A 497 -22.13 -27.81 17.86
CA ALA A 497 -22.52 -26.45 18.23
C ALA A 497 -23.89 -26.42 18.92
N ALA A 498 -24.91 -27.08 18.37
CA ALA A 498 -26.25 -27.14 18.95
C ALA A 498 -26.26 -27.78 20.35
N ILE A 499 -25.48 -28.85 20.54
CA ILE A 499 -25.26 -29.51 21.83
C ILE A 499 -24.53 -28.61 22.83
N LEU A 500 -23.58 -27.77 22.40
CA LEU A 500 -22.91 -26.80 23.26
C LEU A 500 -23.85 -25.65 23.66
N MET A 501 -24.60 -25.11 22.70
CA MET A 501 -25.50 -23.97 22.90
C MET A 501 -26.75 -24.35 23.69
N THR A 502 -27.19 -25.61 23.67
CA THR A 502 -28.36 -26.06 24.46
C THR A 502 -28.05 -26.14 25.96
N PHE A 503 -26.81 -26.45 26.37
CA PHE A 503 -26.49 -26.77 27.78
C PHE A 503 -25.76 -25.64 28.53
N HIS A 504 -25.68 -24.46 27.94
CA HIS A 504 -25.02 -23.29 28.52
C HIS A 504 -25.82 -22.02 28.20
N GLU A 505 -26.58 -21.53 29.17
CA GLU A 505 -27.36 -20.29 29.12
C GLU A 505 -26.46 -19.05 29.09
N THR A 506 -25.78 -18.87 27.97
CA THR A 506 -24.82 -17.79 27.72
C THR A 506 -25.25 -17.01 26.49
N LYS A 507 -25.06 -15.69 26.49
CA LYS A 507 -25.48 -14.85 25.36
C LYS A 507 -24.47 -14.95 24.22
N PHE A 508 -24.72 -15.90 23.32
CA PHE A 508 -23.97 -16.07 22.07
C PHE A 508 -24.06 -14.80 21.20
N PRO A 509 -23.00 -14.44 20.48
CA PRO A 509 -22.97 -13.22 19.68
C PRO A 509 -23.94 -13.30 18.49
N THR A 510 -24.70 -12.23 18.25
CA THR A 510 -25.66 -12.11 17.13
C THR A 510 -25.26 -11.02 16.14
N ASP A 511 -23.96 -10.70 16.07
CA ASP A 511 -23.43 -9.70 15.16
C ASP A 511 -23.52 -10.16 13.69
N ASP A 512 -23.45 -9.21 12.75
CA ASP A 512 -23.59 -9.53 11.33
C ASP A 512 -22.41 -10.32 10.74
N GLU A 513 -21.28 -10.48 11.44
CA GLU A 513 -20.18 -11.39 11.04
C GLU A 513 -20.47 -12.82 11.51
N PHE A 514 -20.85 -13.03 12.78
CA PHE A 514 -21.28 -14.34 13.29
C PHE A 514 -22.48 -14.89 12.49
N LEU A 515 -23.50 -14.07 12.23
CA LEU A 515 -24.65 -14.47 11.43
C LEU A 515 -24.28 -14.80 9.96
N HIS A 516 -23.20 -14.22 9.41
CA HIS A 516 -22.70 -14.61 8.09
C HIS A 516 -22.04 -15.99 8.15
N ARG A 517 -21.10 -16.20 9.08
CA ARG A 517 -20.41 -17.49 9.28
C ARG A 517 -21.41 -18.62 9.55
N PHE A 518 -22.42 -18.37 10.39
CA PHE A 518 -23.47 -19.33 10.71
C PHE A 518 -24.29 -19.73 9.46
N VAL A 519 -24.71 -18.76 8.64
CA VAL A 519 -25.42 -19.04 7.37
C VAL A 519 -24.57 -19.88 6.41
N GLU A 520 -23.26 -19.61 6.29
CA GLU A 520 -22.35 -20.40 5.44
C GLU A 520 -22.17 -21.86 5.86
N THR A 521 -22.57 -22.24 7.09
CA THR A 521 -22.46 -23.63 7.56
C THR A 521 -23.48 -24.58 6.93
N LEU A 522 -24.60 -24.04 6.43
CA LEU A 522 -25.63 -24.79 5.71
C LEU A 522 -25.07 -25.43 4.42
N ASN A 523 -23.86 -25.03 4.00
CA ASN A 523 -23.28 -25.33 2.69
C ASN A 523 -22.68 -26.74 2.54
N ALA A 524 -23.09 -27.70 3.36
CA ALA A 524 -22.74 -29.13 3.25
C ALA A 524 -23.98 -30.02 3.51
N LYS A 525 -23.89 -31.33 3.25
CA LYS A 525 -24.93 -32.31 3.62
C LYS A 525 -24.97 -32.53 5.15
N ASN A 526 -25.25 -31.48 5.90
CA ASN A 526 -25.21 -31.46 7.37
C ASN A 526 -26.59 -31.24 7.99
N ASP A 527 -26.64 -31.39 9.30
CA ASP A 527 -27.84 -31.49 10.13
C ASP A 527 -28.66 -30.18 10.16
N VAL A 528 -29.66 -30.11 9.28
CA VAL A 528 -30.63 -29.01 9.17
C VAL A 528 -31.42 -28.83 10.48
N LYS A 529 -31.71 -29.91 11.21
CA LYS A 529 -32.40 -29.83 12.50
C LYS A 529 -31.52 -29.17 13.56
N SER A 530 -30.23 -29.49 13.60
CA SER A 530 -29.26 -28.75 14.43
C SER A 530 -29.12 -27.29 14.03
N PHE A 531 -29.20 -26.95 12.73
CA PHE A 531 -29.24 -25.55 12.29
C PHE A 531 -30.47 -24.83 12.84
N VAL A 532 -31.68 -25.40 12.71
CA VAL A 532 -32.91 -24.81 13.26
C VAL A 532 -32.87 -24.75 14.80
N VAL A 533 -32.27 -25.71 15.50
CA VAL A 533 -32.05 -25.61 16.96
C VAL A 533 -31.18 -24.41 17.33
N ILE A 534 -30.04 -24.21 16.66
CA ILE A 534 -29.17 -23.05 16.92
C ILE A 534 -29.90 -21.74 16.59
N LEU A 535 -30.62 -21.72 15.45
CA LEU A 535 -31.47 -20.60 15.04
C LEU A 535 -32.48 -20.22 16.13
N ARG A 536 -33.11 -21.20 16.80
CA ARG A 536 -34.07 -20.95 17.89
C ARG A 536 -33.39 -20.49 19.19
N LEU A 537 -32.22 -21.05 19.52
CA LEU A 537 -31.43 -20.65 20.70
C LEU A 537 -30.82 -19.24 20.59
N LEU A 538 -30.57 -18.73 19.38
CA LEU A 538 -30.04 -17.37 19.16
C LEU A 538 -31.08 -16.26 19.39
N TYR A 539 -32.38 -16.58 19.45
CA TYR A 539 -33.47 -15.60 19.52
C TYR A 539 -34.52 -15.90 20.60
N SER A 540 -34.29 -16.89 21.48
CA SER A 540 -35.25 -17.37 22.49
C SER A 540 -35.72 -16.29 23.49
N ASP A 541 -34.84 -15.36 23.88
CA ASP A 541 -35.16 -14.24 24.78
C ASP A 541 -36.35 -13.38 24.30
N SER A 542 -36.70 -13.41 23.01
CA SER A 542 -37.66 -12.49 22.37
C SER A 542 -39.13 -12.94 22.37
N GLY A 543 -39.46 -14.02 23.08
CA GLY A 543 -40.85 -14.48 23.28
C GLY A 543 -41.53 -15.15 22.08
N LYS A 544 -41.09 -14.85 20.85
CA LYS A 544 -41.39 -15.54 19.59
C LYS A 544 -40.36 -15.15 18.55
N ILE A 545 -39.94 -16.10 17.70
CA ILE A 545 -39.10 -15.76 16.55
C ILE A 545 -39.99 -15.06 15.52
N SER A 546 -39.96 -13.72 15.52
CA SER A 546 -40.76 -12.95 14.59
C SER A 546 -40.42 -13.33 13.14
N ALA A 547 -41.42 -13.33 12.25
CA ALA A 547 -41.19 -13.56 10.82
C ALA A 547 -40.12 -12.59 10.26
N VAL A 548 -40.00 -11.36 10.80
CA VAL A 548 -38.96 -10.39 10.40
C VAL A 548 -37.54 -10.88 10.72
N CYS A 549 -37.35 -11.62 11.81
CA CYS A 549 -36.06 -12.25 12.15
C CYS A 549 -35.76 -13.43 11.21
N MET A 550 -36.76 -14.27 10.94
CA MET A 550 -36.67 -15.34 9.93
C MET A 550 -36.32 -14.77 8.56
N ASP A 551 -37.05 -13.75 8.10
CA ASP A 551 -36.83 -13.03 6.85
C ASP A 551 -35.41 -12.47 6.74
N LYS A 552 -34.86 -11.84 7.80
CA LYS A 552 -33.47 -11.33 7.77
C LYS A 552 -32.47 -12.47 7.51
N ILE A 553 -32.67 -13.63 8.14
CA ILE A 553 -31.74 -14.76 8.03
C ILE A 553 -31.94 -15.50 6.70
N LEU A 554 -33.18 -15.67 6.23
CA LEU A 554 -33.50 -16.27 4.94
C LEU A 554 -33.02 -15.39 3.77
N ARG A 555 -33.20 -14.06 3.82
CA ARG A 555 -32.54 -13.13 2.88
C ARG A 555 -31.03 -13.30 2.91
N LYS A 556 -30.43 -13.39 4.10
CA LYS A 556 -28.97 -13.61 4.23
C LYS A 556 -28.51 -14.98 3.69
N ILE A 557 -29.33 -16.03 3.77
CA ILE A 557 -29.07 -17.33 3.12
C ILE A 557 -29.09 -17.18 1.59
N ILE A 558 -30.09 -16.47 1.03
CA ILE A 558 -30.22 -16.18 -0.41
C ILE A 558 -29.05 -15.30 -0.91
N ASP A 559 -28.68 -14.26 -0.16
CA ASP A 559 -27.60 -13.31 -0.50
C ASP A 559 -26.20 -13.93 -0.43
N VAL A 560 -25.92 -14.73 0.62
CA VAL A 560 -24.57 -15.25 0.91
C VAL A 560 -24.27 -16.52 0.12
N VAL A 561 -25.29 -17.31 -0.26
CA VAL A 561 -25.10 -18.62 -0.91
C VAL A 561 -25.91 -18.77 -2.21
N PRO A 562 -25.54 -18.03 -3.28
CA PRO A 562 -26.24 -18.11 -4.56
C PRO A 562 -26.09 -19.46 -5.29
N ASP A 563 -25.07 -20.27 -4.96
CA ASP A 563 -24.79 -21.57 -5.59
C ASP A 563 -25.49 -22.75 -4.88
N TYR A 564 -26.52 -22.51 -4.04
CA TYR A 564 -27.07 -23.57 -3.19
C TYR A 564 -28.18 -24.41 -3.80
N ARG A 565 -27.95 -25.73 -3.77
CA ARG A 565 -28.85 -26.77 -4.30
C ARG A 565 -30.25 -26.62 -3.69
N PRO A 566 -31.32 -26.54 -4.51
CA PRO A 566 -32.68 -26.45 -4.02
C PRO A 566 -33.01 -27.45 -2.91
N SER A 567 -32.56 -28.70 -3.03
CA SER A 567 -32.83 -29.76 -2.06
C SER A 567 -32.52 -29.44 -0.59
N VAL A 568 -31.54 -28.60 -0.28
CA VAL A 568 -31.25 -28.24 1.13
C VAL A 568 -32.11 -27.05 1.60
N MET A 569 -32.44 -26.10 0.72
CA MET A 569 -33.47 -25.10 1.01
C MET A 569 -34.83 -25.79 1.23
N ILE A 570 -35.13 -26.83 0.45
CA ILE A 570 -36.33 -27.67 0.60
C ILE A 570 -36.33 -28.39 1.94
N SER A 571 -35.22 -29.05 2.33
CA SER A 571 -35.11 -29.66 3.67
C SER A 571 -35.20 -28.64 4.80
N LEU A 572 -34.68 -27.41 4.62
CA LEU A 572 -34.84 -26.32 5.58
C LEU A 572 -36.30 -25.89 5.72
N LEU A 573 -37.01 -25.67 4.60
CA LEU A 573 -38.45 -25.34 4.62
C LEU A 573 -39.28 -26.45 5.27
N GLN A 574 -38.96 -27.72 4.99
CA GLN A 574 -39.61 -28.87 5.61
C GLN A 574 -39.36 -28.94 7.14
N GLU A 575 -38.12 -28.73 7.59
CA GLU A 575 -37.79 -28.76 9.03
C GLU A 575 -38.31 -27.51 9.77
N LEU A 576 -38.38 -26.34 9.12
CA LEU A 576 -39.06 -25.14 9.65
C LEU A 576 -40.57 -25.37 9.81
N MET A 577 -41.21 -26.09 8.87
CA MET A 577 -42.61 -26.50 8.99
C MET A 577 -42.80 -27.48 10.16
N VAL A 578 -41.87 -28.41 10.38
CA VAL A 578 -41.87 -29.33 11.54
C VAL A 578 -41.58 -28.60 12.86
N ALA A 579 -40.81 -27.51 12.83
CA ALA A 579 -40.62 -26.63 13.99
C ALA A 579 -41.84 -25.73 14.28
N GLY A 580 -42.79 -25.63 13.34
CA GLY A 580 -43.95 -24.73 13.43
C GLY A 580 -43.61 -23.25 13.21
N LEU A 581 -42.53 -22.94 12.49
CA LEU A 581 -42.05 -21.57 12.26
C LEU A 581 -42.61 -20.99 10.95
N SER A 582 -43.37 -19.89 11.06
CA SER A 582 -43.94 -19.16 9.91
C SER A 582 -42.92 -18.24 9.21
N ILE A 583 -43.07 -18.05 7.90
CA ILE A 583 -42.28 -17.10 7.10
C ILE A 583 -43.19 -16.01 6.49
N SER A 584 -42.65 -14.84 6.13
CA SER A 584 -43.47 -13.81 5.48
C SER A 584 -43.80 -14.13 4.02
N LYS A 585 -44.85 -13.49 3.49
CA LYS A 585 -45.22 -13.59 2.07
C LYS A 585 -44.25 -12.86 1.14
N GLU A 586 -43.43 -11.94 1.68
CA GLU A 586 -42.33 -11.34 0.92
C GLU A 586 -41.18 -12.34 0.75
N ILE A 587 -40.69 -12.93 1.84
CA ILE A 587 -39.59 -13.90 1.78
C ILE A 587 -39.99 -15.17 1.02
N ALA A 588 -41.25 -15.61 1.14
CA ALA A 588 -41.75 -16.74 0.35
C ALA A 588 -41.79 -16.44 -1.16
N GLY A 589 -42.04 -15.19 -1.56
CA GLY A 589 -41.89 -14.74 -2.95
C GLY A 589 -40.44 -14.77 -3.42
N GLU A 590 -39.51 -14.27 -2.59
CA GLU A 590 -38.06 -14.32 -2.84
C GLU A 590 -37.55 -15.76 -2.94
N ILE A 591 -38.01 -16.66 -2.07
CA ILE A 591 -37.69 -18.10 -2.05
C ILE A 591 -38.25 -18.83 -3.27
N ARG A 592 -39.50 -18.55 -3.71
CA ARG A 592 -40.03 -19.09 -4.98
C ARG A 592 -39.18 -18.64 -6.17
N SER A 593 -38.79 -17.36 -6.20
CA SER A 593 -37.91 -16.83 -7.25
C SER A 593 -36.50 -17.44 -7.22
N TYR A 594 -36.02 -17.89 -6.06
CA TYR A 594 -34.74 -18.58 -5.89
C TYR A 594 -34.81 -20.06 -6.31
N LEU A 595 -35.90 -20.77 -5.96
CA LEU A 595 -36.10 -22.20 -6.28
C LEU A 595 -36.48 -22.45 -7.75
N GLY A 596 -37.06 -21.47 -8.44
CA GLY A 596 -37.47 -21.59 -9.85
C GLY A 596 -38.39 -22.79 -10.06
N ASN A 597 -38.11 -23.60 -11.09
CA ASN A 597 -38.91 -24.79 -11.42
C ASN A 597 -39.04 -25.80 -10.26
N THR A 598 -38.07 -25.85 -9.35
CA THR A 598 -38.15 -26.75 -8.19
C THR A 598 -39.10 -26.27 -7.10
N ALA A 599 -39.66 -25.05 -7.21
CA ALA A 599 -40.70 -24.58 -6.30
C ALA A 599 -41.98 -25.44 -6.37
N GLU A 600 -42.30 -26.05 -7.52
CA GLU A 600 -43.52 -26.86 -7.69
C GLU A 600 -43.58 -28.08 -6.76
N GLU A 601 -42.42 -28.70 -6.44
CA GLU A 601 -42.32 -29.83 -5.49
C GLU A 601 -42.57 -29.42 -4.02
N VAL A 602 -42.66 -28.12 -3.75
CA VAL A 602 -42.47 -27.51 -2.41
C VAL A 602 -43.52 -26.45 -2.11
N ASP A 603 -44.27 -25.99 -3.11
CA ASP A 603 -45.17 -24.84 -2.97
C ASP A 603 -46.28 -25.09 -1.93
N ASP A 604 -46.68 -26.35 -1.72
CA ASP A 604 -47.59 -26.73 -0.62
C ASP A 604 -46.96 -26.67 0.78
N VAL A 605 -45.63 -26.76 0.89
CA VAL A 605 -44.88 -26.46 2.13
C VAL A 605 -44.75 -24.95 2.29
N ILE A 606 -44.42 -24.22 1.21
CA ILE A 606 -44.29 -22.75 1.22
C ILE A 606 -45.64 -22.10 1.58
N LYS A 607 -46.76 -22.52 0.98
CA LYS A 607 -48.12 -22.08 1.32
C LYS A 607 -48.47 -22.30 2.80
N LYS A 608 -48.02 -23.41 3.41
CA LYS A 608 -48.24 -23.70 4.85
C LYS A 608 -47.37 -22.83 5.76
N LEU A 609 -46.14 -22.54 5.35
CA LEU A 609 -45.27 -21.58 6.04
C LEU A 609 -45.78 -20.13 5.91
N GLU A 610 -46.47 -19.80 4.81
CA GLU A 610 -47.12 -18.51 4.53
C GLU A 610 -48.52 -18.33 5.14
N SER A 611 -49.24 -19.41 5.47
CA SER A 611 -50.62 -19.30 5.96
C SER A 611 -50.70 -18.68 7.35
N GLY A 612 -49.64 -18.86 8.15
CA GLY A 612 -49.57 -18.40 9.54
C GLY A 612 -50.37 -19.25 10.52
N GLU A 613 -50.89 -20.40 10.08
CA GLU A 613 -51.69 -21.33 10.90
C GLU A 613 -50.83 -22.34 11.68
N LEU A 614 -49.52 -22.38 11.40
CA LEU A 614 -48.56 -23.22 12.12
C LEU A 614 -48.34 -22.70 13.55
N THR A 615 -48.50 -23.58 14.54
CA THR A 615 -48.14 -23.32 15.93
C THR A 615 -46.70 -23.76 16.19
N GLU A 616 -45.85 -22.84 16.68
CA GLU A 616 -44.46 -23.13 17.03
C GLU A 616 -44.37 -24.28 18.06
N VAL A 617 -43.65 -25.35 17.73
CA VAL A 617 -43.51 -26.53 18.61
C VAL A 617 -42.59 -26.18 19.79
N PRO A 618 -42.98 -26.41 21.06
CA PRO A 618 -42.16 -26.06 22.22
C PRO A 618 -40.72 -26.57 22.11
N MET A 619 -39.75 -25.74 22.51
CA MET A 619 -38.33 -26.11 22.43
C MET A 619 -37.99 -27.39 23.20
N SER A 620 -38.70 -27.66 24.31
CA SER A 620 -38.62 -28.89 25.11
C SER A 620 -39.02 -30.17 24.35
N GLU A 621 -39.85 -30.06 23.31
CA GLU A 621 -40.31 -31.18 22.48
C GLU A 621 -39.58 -31.22 21.13
N TYR A 622 -39.25 -30.05 20.57
CA TYR A 622 -38.64 -29.92 19.24
C TYR A 622 -37.12 -30.18 19.23
N ASN A 623 -36.39 -29.59 20.19
CA ASN A 623 -34.93 -29.68 20.22
C ASN A 623 -34.52 -31.06 20.78
N PRO A 624 -33.92 -31.96 19.98
CA PRO A 624 -33.58 -33.31 20.42
C PRO A 624 -32.47 -33.36 21.48
N TYR A 625 -31.88 -32.20 21.82
CA TYR A 625 -30.89 -32.06 22.88
C TYR A 625 -31.53 -31.61 24.21
N LEU A 626 -32.73 -30.99 24.20
CA LEU A 626 -33.35 -30.33 25.37
C LEU A 626 -33.93 -31.26 26.45
N LEU A 627 -33.59 -32.55 26.44
CA LEU A 627 -33.74 -33.45 27.60
C LEU A 627 -32.77 -33.08 28.77
N GLN A 628 -32.31 -31.82 28.80
CA GLN A 628 -31.39 -31.14 29.71
C GLN A 628 -31.74 -29.62 29.71
N ARG A 629 -32.71 -29.22 30.55
CA ARG A 629 -33.09 -27.90 31.18
C ARG A 629 -32.27 -26.60 30.92
N SER A 630 -32.75 -25.34 31.08
CA SER A 630 -34.09 -24.64 31.18
C SER A 630 -33.90 -23.18 31.74
N GLU A 631 -34.56 -22.04 31.43
CA GLU A 631 -35.62 -21.54 30.50
C GLU A 631 -35.95 -20.01 30.75
N GLY A 632 -36.37 -19.17 29.76
CA GLY A 632 -36.82 -17.74 29.97
C GLY A 632 -37.29 -16.92 28.71
N SER A 633 -38.12 -15.84 28.85
CA SER A 633 -38.83 -15.14 27.72
C SER A 633 -39.48 -13.73 27.97
N GLY A 634 -40.02 -13.02 26.94
CA GLY A 634 -40.93 -11.82 27.03
C GLY A 634 -41.39 -11.12 25.69
N ASP A 635 -42.53 -10.40 25.66
CA ASP A 635 -43.32 -9.96 24.44
C ASP A 635 -43.39 -8.44 24.07
N ILE A 636 -43.66 -8.07 22.77
CA ILE A 636 -44.11 -6.70 22.29
C ILE A 636 -45.09 -6.71 21.05
N ILE A 637 -45.93 -5.66 20.97
CA ILE A 637 -46.98 -5.12 20.03
C ILE A 637 -46.82 -5.30 18.47
N PRO A 638 -47.93 -5.31 17.66
CA PRO A 638 -47.91 -5.60 16.20
C PRO A 638 -47.62 -4.41 15.23
N HIS A 639 -47.13 -4.73 14.01
CA HIS A 639 -46.51 -3.78 13.07
C HIS A 639 -47.35 -3.23 11.89
N SER A 640 -48.51 -3.83 11.54
CA SER A 640 -49.05 -3.77 10.16
C SER A 640 -49.65 -2.42 9.70
N GLN A 641 -50.30 -1.67 10.59
CA GLN A 641 -51.05 -0.46 10.22
C GLN A 641 -50.13 0.70 9.80
N VAL A 642 -48.94 0.78 10.40
CA VAL A 642 -47.88 1.76 10.09
C VAL A 642 -47.42 1.69 8.62
N TYR A 643 -47.36 0.48 8.06
CA TYR A 643 -46.74 0.25 6.75
C TYR A 643 -47.54 0.90 5.61
N LYS A 644 -48.87 0.87 5.67
CA LYS A 644 -49.75 1.42 4.61
C LYS A 644 -49.57 2.93 4.45
N LEU A 645 -49.70 3.68 5.54
CA LEU A 645 -49.59 5.14 5.56
C LEU A 645 -48.20 5.62 5.11
N ARG A 646 -47.14 4.87 5.44
CA ARG A 646 -45.78 5.17 4.96
C ARG A 646 -45.63 5.05 3.44
N ASN A 647 -46.32 4.12 2.80
CA ASN A 647 -46.26 3.93 1.35
C ASN A 647 -47.10 4.98 0.60
N GLU A 648 -48.25 5.38 1.14
CA GLU A 648 -49.02 6.50 0.59
C GLU A 648 -48.25 7.83 0.70
N PHE A 649 -47.58 8.09 1.83
CA PHE A 649 -46.72 9.26 1.99
C PHE A 649 -45.64 9.33 0.90
N ASN A 650 -44.88 8.24 0.68
CA ASN A 650 -43.83 8.20 -0.34
C ASN A 650 -44.35 8.46 -1.76
N LYS A 651 -45.61 8.10 -2.06
CA LYS A 651 -46.22 8.33 -3.36
C LYS A 651 -46.44 9.82 -3.64
N TYR A 652 -47.15 10.53 -2.77
CA TYR A 652 -47.48 11.95 -2.99
C TYR A 652 -46.23 12.85 -3.02
N VAL A 653 -45.15 12.43 -2.36
CA VAL A 653 -43.82 13.07 -2.46
C VAL A 653 -43.25 13.00 -3.88
N THR A 654 -43.43 11.88 -4.60
CA THR A 654 -43.03 11.78 -6.02
C THR A 654 -43.94 12.53 -6.98
N GLU A 655 -45.14 12.92 -6.52
CA GLU A 655 -46.12 13.72 -7.27
C GLU A 655 -46.02 15.23 -6.94
N PHE A 656 -45.09 15.64 -6.06
CA PHE A 656 -44.89 17.03 -5.58
C PHE A 656 -46.14 17.66 -4.90
N ASP A 657 -47.01 16.83 -4.31
CA ASP A 657 -48.23 17.27 -3.62
C ASP A 657 -47.97 17.56 -2.13
N ASN A 658 -47.64 18.82 -1.84
CA ASN A 658 -47.30 19.30 -0.50
C ASN A 658 -48.45 19.10 0.52
N GLU A 659 -49.69 19.37 0.12
CA GLU A 659 -50.85 19.32 1.04
C GLU A 659 -51.18 17.89 1.46
N ARG A 660 -51.21 16.95 0.50
CA ARG A 660 -51.50 15.54 0.81
C ARG A 660 -50.37 14.86 1.58
N ALA A 661 -49.11 15.17 1.28
CA ALA A 661 -47.97 14.70 2.07
C ALA A 661 -48.06 15.16 3.53
N ALA A 662 -48.40 16.44 3.78
CA ALA A 662 -48.59 16.98 5.12
C ALA A 662 -49.81 16.39 5.86
N ALA A 663 -50.86 15.99 5.15
CA ALA A 663 -52.04 15.34 5.73
C ALA A 663 -51.72 13.93 6.29
N ILE A 664 -50.93 13.13 5.58
CA ILE A 664 -50.59 11.75 6.00
C ILE A 664 -49.66 11.74 7.22
N CYS A 665 -48.72 12.69 7.32
CA CYS A 665 -47.90 12.83 8.53
C CYS A 665 -48.75 13.07 9.79
N LYS A 666 -49.81 13.90 9.71
CA LYS A 666 -50.74 14.12 10.83
C LYS A 666 -51.49 12.84 11.25
N GLN A 667 -51.82 11.97 10.30
CA GLN A 667 -52.45 10.68 10.59
C GLN A 667 -51.48 9.70 11.27
N LEU A 668 -50.20 9.70 10.90
CA LEU A 668 -49.16 8.90 11.54
C LEU A 668 -48.84 9.37 12.98
N ASP A 669 -48.78 10.68 13.21
CA ASP A 669 -48.68 11.26 14.56
C ASP A 669 -49.87 10.86 15.44
N ALA A 670 -51.10 10.86 14.91
CA ALA A 670 -52.32 10.51 15.64
C ALA A 670 -52.41 9.03 16.07
N ILE A 671 -51.66 8.14 15.40
CA ILE A 671 -51.56 6.71 15.77
C ILE A 671 -50.43 6.48 16.81
N GLY A 672 -49.69 7.54 17.18
CA GLY A 672 -48.58 7.45 18.13
C GLY A 672 -47.30 6.87 17.53
N TYR A 673 -47.12 6.92 16.20
CA TYR A 673 -45.94 6.38 15.53
C TYR A 673 -44.69 7.29 15.65
N VAL A 674 -44.26 7.53 16.89
CA VAL A 674 -43.13 8.39 17.24
C VAL A 674 -41.81 7.63 17.05
N THR A 675 -41.30 7.57 15.81
CA THR A 675 -40.02 6.92 15.52
C THR A 675 -39.04 7.87 14.81
N PRO A 676 -37.72 7.84 15.13
CA PRO A 676 -36.73 8.69 14.47
C PRO A 676 -36.70 8.61 12.93
N PRO A 677 -36.87 7.42 12.29
CA PRO A 677 -36.92 7.32 10.83
C PRO A 677 -38.09 8.07 10.18
N PHE A 678 -39.23 8.20 10.87
CA PHE A 678 -40.41 8.90 10.34
C PHE A 678 -40.20 10.41 10.26
N TYR A 679 -39.83 11.07 11.36
CA TYR A 679 -39.53 12.51 11.34
C TYR A 679 -38.37 12.83 10.40
N ALA A 680 -37.31 12.01 10.41
CA ALA A 680 -36.21 12.16 9.45
C ALA A 680 -36.69 11.98 7.99
N MET A 681 -37.70 11.16 7.71
CA MET A 681 -38.31 11.03 6.39
C MET A 681 -39.05 12.33 6.00
N ALA A 682 -39.97 12.81 6.85
CA ALA A 682 -40.73 14.03 6.63
C ALA A 682 -39.84 15.27 6.43
N ILE A 683 -38.86 15.51 7.32
CA ILE A 683 -37.97 16.69 7.24
C ILE A 683 -37.22 16.73 5.90
N GLY A 684 -36.62 15.60 5.48
CA GLY A 684 -35.87 15.54 4.22
C GLY A 684 -36.74 15.79 2.98
N VAL A 685 -38.01 15.38 3.04
CA VAL A 685 -38.99 15.59 1.98
C VAL A 685 -39.37 17.07 1.83
N PHE A 686 -39.76 17.74 2.91
CA PHE A 686 -40.12 19.16 2.84
C PHE A 686 -38.91 20.05 2.47
N CYS A 687 -37.68 19.62 2.82
CA CYS A 687 -36.45 20.27 2.33
C CYS A 687 -36.28 20.18 0.80
N ASP A 688 -36.60 19.03 0.20
CA ASP A 688 -36.51 18.82 -1.25
C ASP A 688 -37.67 19.46 -2.03
N LEU A 689 -38.82 19.68 -1.38
CA LEU A 689 -39.97 20.42 -1.90
C LEU A 689 -39.87 21.94 -1.71
N GLY A 690 -38.91 22.42 -0.91
CA GLY A 690 -38.66 23.85 -0.64
C GLY A 690 -39.55 24.49 0.44
N ASP A 691 -40.47 23.75 1.05
CA ASP A 691 -41.32 24.24 2.15
C ASP A 691 -40.54 24.34 3.46
N LEU A 692 -40.10 25.56 3.77
CA LEU A 692 -39.32 25.85 4.97
C LEU A 692 -40.15 25.83 6.26
N GLU A 693 -41.43 26.20 6.22
CA GLU A 693 -42.26 26.32 7.43
C GLU A 693 -42.68 24.94 7.94
N THR A 694 -43.15 24.06 7.04
CA THR A 694 -43.48 22.67 7.39
C THR A 694 -42.22 21.88 7.76
N ALA A 695 -41.08 22.10 7.08
CA ALA A 695 -39.82 21.48 7.44
C ALA A 695 -39.36 21.88 8.86
N ALA A 696 -39.40 23.17 9.19
CA ALA A 696 -39.00 23.67 10.51
C ALA A 696 -39.87 23.07 11.64
N LYS A 697 -41.19 22.97 11.41
CA LYS A 697 -42.12 22.38 12.38
C LYS A 697 -41.82 20.91 12.71
N TYR A 698 -41.48 20.09 11.70
CA TYR A 698 -41.11 18.70 11.96
C TYR A 698 -39.70 18.56 12.57
N VAL A 699 -38.79 19.51 12.35
CA VAL A 699 -37.50 19.59 13.07
C VAL A 699 -37.70 19.89 14.55
N GLU A 700 -38.61 20.81 14.89
CA GLU A 700 -38.94 21.17 16.27
C GLU A 700 -39.58 19.98 17.01
N GLN A 701 -40.65 19.40 16.44
CA GLN A 701 -41.34 18.23 17.01
C GLN A 701 -40.42 17.00 17.17
N PHE A 702 -39.45 16.82 16.28
CA PHE A 702 -38.43 15.77 16.44
C PHE A 702 -37.58 16.00 17.69
N SER A 703 -37.15 17.25 17.93
CA SER A 703 -36.35 17.59 19.12
C SER A 703 -37.13 17.53 20.44
N GLU A 704 -38.43 17.84 20.43
CA GLU A 704 -39.30 17.71 21.60
C GLU A 704 -39.61 16.25 21.96
N LYS A 705 -40.03 15.45 20.96
CA LYS A 705 -40.53 14.08 21.19
C LYS A 705 -39.42 13.04 21.32
N LEU A 706 -38.24 13.28 20.76
CA LEU A 706 -37.14 12.30 20.68
C LEU A 706 -35.79 12.90 21.13
N PRO A 707 -35.69 13.49 22.34
CA PRO A 707 -34.51 14.25 22.78
C PRO A 707 -33.21 13.44 22.90
N GLN A 708 -33.27 12.10 22.85
CA GLN A 708 -32.09 11.22 22.80
C GLN A 708 -31.64 10.84 21.38
N HIS A 709 -32.35 11.28 20.33
CA HIS A 709 -32.05 10.96 18.94
C HIS A 709 -31.69 12.21 18.13
N ASN A 710 -30.65 12.08 17.30
CA ASN A 710 -30.16 13.17 16.45
C ASN A 710 -30.58 12.97 14.99
N LEU A 711 -30.70 14.07 14.24
CA LEU A 711 -31.08 14.01 12.83
C LEU A 711 -29.89 13.52 11.99
N SER A 712 -30.14 12.71 10.95
CA SER A 712 -29.07 12.22 10.10
C SER A 712 -28.40 13.35 9.29
N PHE A 713 -27.07 13.41 9.32
CA PHE A 713 -26.28 14.55 8.84
C PHE A 713 -26.65 15.03 7.43
N GLY A 714 -26.83 14.12 6.47
CA GLY A 714 -27.22 14.47 5.10
C GLY A 714 -28.57 15.19 4.99
N LYS A 715 -29.50 14.96 5.92
CA LYS A 715 -30.80 15.64 5.96
C LYS A 715 -30.75 16.95 6.75
N GLY A 716 -29.95 17.00 7.82
CA GLY A 716 -29.65 18.25 8.51
C GLY A 716 -28.95 19.28 7.61
N LEU A 717 -28.05 18.81 6.74
CA LEU A 717 -27.38 19.64 5.72
C LEU A 717 -28.36 20.18 4.67
N LYS A 718 -29.31 19.38 4.17
CA LYS A 718 -30.38 19.86 3.26
C LYS A 718 -31.25 20.94 3.90
N PHE A 719 -31.61 20.78 5.19
CA PHE A 719 -32.39 21.80 5.91
C PHE A 719 -31.60 23.10 6.09
N ALA A 720 -30.29 23.01 6.39
CA ALA A 720 -29.41 24.17 6.42
C ALA A 720 -29.25 24.85 5.04
N GLU A 721 -29.17 24.06 3.95
CA GLU A 721 -29.14 24.58 2.58
C GLU A 721 -30.42 25.36 2.25
N LEU A 722 -31.60 24.86 2.64
CA LEU A 722 -32.88 25.57 2.45
C LEU A 722 -32.96 26.85 3.31
N LEU A 723 -32.47 26.82 4.55
CA LEU A 723 -32.38 28.01 5.41
C LEU A 723 -31.48 29.09 4.79
N VAL A 724 -30.31 28.72 4.26
CA VAL A 724 -29.39 29.66 3.59
C VAL A 724 -29.98 30.22 2.29
N LYS A 725 -30.66 29.40 1.47
CA LYS A 725 -31.40 29.86 0.28
C LYS A 725 -32.47 30.91 0.61
N ASN A 726 -33.08 30.81 1.79
CA ASN A 726 -34.08 31.75 2.30
C ASN A 726 -33.47 32.84 3.21
N ASN A 727 -32.17 33.13 3.08
CA ASN A 727 -31.41 34.17 3.82
C ASN A 727 -31.38 34.02 5.37
N ARG A 728 -31.87 32.91 5.94
CA ARG A 728 -31.92 32.64 7.39
C ARG A 728 -30.64 31.99 7.91
N PHE A 729 -29.50 32.61 7.58
CA PHE A 729 -28.15 32.08 7.84
C PHE A 729 -27.86 31.80 9.33
N GLU A 730 -28.22 32.72 10.24
CA GLU A 730 -28.02 32.56 11.69
C GLU A 730 -28.85 31.40 12.31
N GLU A 731 -29.90 30.96 11.63
CA GLU A 731 -30.67 29.78 12.03
C GLU A 731 -30.02 28.49 11.54
N ALA A 732 -29.46 28.48 10.33
CA ALA A 732 -28.63 27.37 9.85
C ALA A 732 -27.40 27.15 10.76
N VAL A 733 -26.70 28.23 11.14
CA VAL A 733 -25.56 28.19 12.07
C VAL A 733 -25.97 27.65 13.44
N ARG A 734 -27.06 28.16 14.04
CA ARG A 734 -27.56 27.65 15.33
C ARG A 734 -28.04 26.20 15.25
N PHE A 735 -28.67 25.80 14.14
CA PHE A 735 -29.14 24.43 13.93
C PHE A 735 -27.99 23.43 13.84
N ILE A 736 -26.98 23.67 12.99
CA ILE A 736 -25.85 22.74 12.84
C ILE A 736 -25.01 22.71 14.13
N LYS A 737 -24.86 23.83 14.86
CA LYS A 737 -24.18 23.85 16.18
C LYS A 737 -24.82 22.87 17.18
N ARG A 738 -26.14 22.65 17.13
CA ARG A 738 -26.87 21.70 18.01
C ARG A 738 -26.73 20.23 17.63
N GLN A 739 -26.38 19.90 16.37
CA GLN A 739 -26.20 18.51 15.93
C GLN A 739 -24.91 17.89 16.52
N PRO A 740 -24.82 16.56 16.68
CA PRO A 740 -23.62 15.88 17.20
C PRO A 740 -22.42 16.04 16.26
N VAL A 741 -21.24 15.65 16.73
CA VAL A 741 -20.03 15.56 15.88
C VAL A 741 -20.08 14.27 15.05
N ALA A 742 -19.64 14.31 13.78
CA ALA A 742 -19.64 13.15 12.91
C ALA A 742 -18.45 12.22 13.20
N GLU A 743 -18.71 11.08 13.84
CA GLU A 743 -17.71 10.06 14.15
C GLU A 743 -17.63 8.93 13.10
N ASP A 744 -18.73 8.67 12.39
CA ASP A 744 -18.86 7.56 11.45
C ASP A 744 -18.29 7.89 10.05
N LYS A 745 -17.53 6.94 9.49
CA LYS A 745 -16.99 6.98 8.10
C LYS A 745 -18.09 7.17 7.04
N ARG A 746 -19.35 6.82 7.35
CA ARG A 746 -20.52 7.03 6.46
C ARG A 746 -20.89 8.50 6.23
N ALA A 747 -20.34 9.45 7.01
CA ALA A 747 -20.59 10.87 6.81
C ALA A 747 -20.18 11.38 5.41
N PHE A 748 -19.13 10.80 4.80
CA PHE A 748 -18.59 11.20 3.50
C PHE A 748 -19.27 10.51 2.31
N SER A 749 -20.61 10.55 2.26
CA SER A 749 -21.36 10.11 1.07
C SER A 749 -21.22 11.13 -0.08
N ARG A 750 -21.29 10.68 -1.35
CA ARG A 750 -21.29 11.60 -2.51
C ARG A 750 -22.41 12.65 -2.43
N THR A 751 -23.56 12.29 -1.84
CA THR A 751 -24.71 13.17 -1.67
C THR A 751 -24.46 14.23 -0.60
N ASN A 752 -23.79 13.87 0.51
CA ASN A 752 -23.45 14.80 1.58
C ASN A 752 -22.36 15.79 1.11
N VAL A 753 -21.36 15.32 0.36
CA VAL A 753 -20.34 16.18 -0.25
C VAL A 753 -21.00 17.21 -1.17
N LYS A 754 -21.91 16.80 -2.05
CA LYS A 754 -22.68 17.73 -2.91
C LYS A 754 -23.52 18.74 -2.14
N ALA A 755 -24.14 18.34 -1.02
CA ALA A 755 -24.89 19.27 -0.17
C ALA A 755 -23.96 20.31 0.50
N VAL A 756 -22.76 19.92 0.91
CA VAL A 756 -21.73 20.83 1.43
C VAL A 756 -21.18 21.74 0.33
N GLU A 757 -20.92 21.22 -0.87
CA GLU A 757 -20.50 22.01 -2.05
C GLU A 757 -21.57 23.07 -2.41
N SER A 758 -22.86 22.68 -2.44
CA SER A 758 -23.99 23.59 -2.67
C SER A 758 -24.08 24.66 -1.58
N LEU A 759 -24.09 24.26 -0.31
CA LEU A 759 -24.16 25.16 0.84
C LEU A 759 -23.02 26.21 0.85
N LEU A 760 -21.78 25.78 0.60
CA LEU A 760 -20.63 26.68 0.55
C LEU A 760 -20.69 27.64 -0.64
N ALA A 761 -21.03 27.15 -1.84
CA ALA A 761 -21.20 28.01 -3.02
C ALA A 761 -22.34 29.03 -2.84
N LEU A 762 -23.43 28.66 -2.16
CA LEU A 762 -24.52 29.57 -1.82
C LEU A 762 -24.08 30.65 -0.82
N THR A 763 -23.33 30.29 0.23
CA THR A 763 -22.78 31.30 1.17
C THR A 763 -21.78 32.24 0.51
N ALA A 764 -20.90 31.74 -0.37
CA ALA A 764 -19.92 32.58 -1.09
C ALA A 764 -20.58 33.54 -2.10
N ASN A 765 -21.77 33.20 -2.60
CA ASN A 765 -22.57 34.09 -3.45
C ASN A 765 -23.43 35.10 -2.69
N GLN A 766 -23.52 35.01 -1.36
CA GLN A 766 -24.17 36.01 -0.48
C GLN A 766 -23.18 37.10 0.02
N GLU A 767 -22.05 37.26 -0.69
CA GLU A 767 -21.05 38.36 -0.60
C GLU A 767 -20.38 38.62 0.75
N SER A 768 -20.70 37.86 1.80
CA SER A 768 -20.13 37.98 3.13
C SER A 768 -19.08 36.91 3.40
N LEU A 769 -17.81 37.30 3.25
CA LEU A 769 -16.63 36.45 3.47
C LEU A 769 -16.62 35.83 4.88
N GLU A 770 -16.96 36.64 5.89
CA GLU A 770 -17.04 36.22 7.31
C GLU A 770 -18.05 35.09 7.52
N LYS A 771 -19.24 35.18 6.92
CA LYS A 771 -20.28 34.14 7.00
C LYS A 771 -19.85 32.86 6.30
N THR A 772 -19.17 32.97 5.15
CA THR A 772 -18.60 31.82 4.45
C THR A 772 -17.61 31.07 5.35
N PHE A 773 -16.66 31.77 5.98
CA PHE A 773 -15.73 31.14 6.93
C PHE A 773 -16.43 30.59 8.17
N GLN A 774 -17.35 31.34 8.79
CA GLN A 774 -18.08 30.88 9.98
C GLN A 774 -18.84 29.57 9.72
N MET A 775 -19.31 29.34 8.49
CA MET A 775 -19.90 28.07 8.06
C MET A 775 -18.84 26.98 7.85
N ILE A 776 -17.69 27.28 7.23
CA ILE A 776 -16.57 26.33 7.05
C ILE A 776 -16.04 25.85 8.40
N ASP A 777 -15.75 26.77 9.33
CA ASP A 777 -15.27 26.47 10.69
C ASP A 777 -16.23 25.55 11.42
N LEU A 778 -17.53 25.82 11.33
CA LEU A 778 -18.60 25.04 11.94
C LEU A 778 -18.70 23.64 11.33
N LEU A 779 -18.56 23.49 10.01
CA LEU A 779 -18.58 22.19 9.33
C LEU A 779 -17.31 21.36 9.60
N ALA A 780 -16.16 22.02 9.73
CA ALA A 780 -14.89 21.40 10.13
C ALA A 780 -14.95 20.90 11.59
N ASN A 781 -15.40 21.75 12.52
CA ASN A 781 -15.57 21.40 13.94
C ASN A 781 -16.56 20.23 14.15
N LYS A 782 -17.59 20.10 13.31
CA LYS A 782 -18.50 18.94 13.33
C LYS A 782 -17.97 17.71 12.59
N LYS A 783 -16.73 17.73 12.09
CA LYS A 783 -16.07 16.68 11.27
C LYS A 783 -16.81 16.35 9.95
N LEU A 784 -17.73 17.21 9.51
CA LEU A 784 -18.50 17.05 8.26
C LEU A 784 -17.69 17.45 7.03
N LEU A 785 -16.80 18.42 7.18
CA LEU A 785 -15.78 18.76 6.20
C LEU A 785 -14.42 18.25 6.71
N LYS A 786 -13.83 17.29 5.99
CA LYS A 786 -12.38 17.05 6.08
C LYS A 786 -11.70 18.10 5.22
N ALA A 787 -10.68 18.77 5.77
CA ALA A 787 -9.84 19.70 5.03
C ALA A 787 -9.36 19.05 3.72
N ALA A 788 -9.80 19.62 2.60
CA ALA A 788 -9.61 19.05 1.28
C ALA A 788 -9.55 20.18 0.25
N THR A 789 -8.63 20.04 -0.70
CA THR A 789 -8.21 21.09 -1.64
C THR A 789 -9.30 21.54 -2.63
N PHE A 790 -10.46 20.86 -2.68
CA PHE A 790 -11.47 21.08 -3.73
C PHE A 790 -12.61 22.04 -3.34
N PRO A 791 -13.36 21.89 -2.23
CA PRO A 791 -14.45 22.83 -1.90
C PRO A 791 -13.95 24.28 -1.71
N LEU A 792 -12.75 24.45 -1.12
CA LEU A 792 -12.10 25.75 -0.96
C LEU A 792 -11.55 26.29 -2.29
N GLY A 793 -11.19 25.42 -3.24
CA GLY A 793 -10.78 25.80 -4.58
C GLY A 793 -11.89 26.48 -5.38
N ILE A 794 -13.13 25.99 -5.25
CA ILE A 794 -14.32 26.57 -5.89
C ILE A 794 -14.59 28.01 -5.38
N ILE A 795 -14.34 28.27 -4.10
CA ILE A 795 -14.47 29.62 -3.52
C ILE A 795 -13.43 30.57 -4.10
N ILE A 796 -12.16 30.13 -4.21
CA ILE A 796 -11.09 30.91 -4.86
C ILE A 796 -11.40 31.16 -6.34
N GLU A 797 -11.92 30.17 -7.06
CA GLU A 797 -12.33 30.35 -8.47
C GLU A 797 -13.45 31.39 -8.61
N SER A 798 -14.45 31.38 -7.73
CA SER A 798 -15.52 32.40 -7.75
C SER A 798 -14.99 33.82 -7.50
N PHE A 799 -14.03 34.00 -6.59
CA PHE A 799 -13.42 35.33 -6.37
C PHE A 799 -12.48 35.75 -7.52
N LEU A 800 -11.73 34.82 -8.12
CA LEU A 800 -10.90 35.09 -9.31
C LEU A 800 -11.76 35.49 -10.53
N GLU A 801 -12.90 34.83 -10.74
CA GLU A 801 -13.88 35.18 -11.78
C GLU A 801 -14.49 36.57 -11.54
N LYS A 802 -14.82 36.90 -10.28
CA LYS A 802 -15.26 38.25 -9.86
C LYS A 802 -14.13 39.29 -9.85
N LYS A 803 -12.88 38.90 -10.13
CA LYS A 803 -11.65 39.72 -10.09
C LYS A 803 -11.28 40.27 -8.70
N GLU A 804 -11.78 39.66 -7.62
CA GLU A 804 -11.53 40.07 -6.24
C GLU A 804 -10.27 39.39 -5.66
N HIS A 805 -9.12 39.69 -6.24
CA HIS A 805 -7.85 39.00 -5.99
C HIS A 805 -7.38 39.02 -4.54
N THR A 806 -7.60 40.14 -3.82
CA THR A 806 -7.28 40.26 -2.39
C THR A 806 -8.07 39.27 -1.54
N LYS A 807 -9.37 39.12 -1.78
CA LYS A 807 -10.23 38.15 -1.10
C LYS A 807 -9.86 36.71 -1.48
N ALA A 808 -9.53 36.46 -2.74
CA ALA A 808 -9.05 35.15 -3.19
C ALA A 808 -7.74 34.75 -2.48
N LEU A 809 -6.84 35.71 -2.25
CA LEU A 809 -5.60 35.54 -1.50
C LEU A 809 -5.85 35.33 0.00
N GLU A 810 -6.75 36.10 0.62
CA GLU A 810 -7.15 35.90 2.04
C GLU A 810 -7.80 34.52 2.28
N VAL A 811 -8.60 34.02 1.33
CA VAL A 811 -9.13 32.65 1.35
C VAL A 811 -8.02 31.61 1.18
N PHE A 812 -6.99 31.89 0.38
CA PHE A 812 -5.84 31.00 0.25
C PHE A 812 -5.00 30.94 1.53
N GLU A 813 -4.58 32.09 2.06
CA GLU A 813 -3.77 32.21 3.29
C GLU A 813 -4.47 31.55 4.48
N ARG A 814 -5.76 31.79 4.65
CA ARG A 814 -6.55 31.19 5.74
C ARG A 814 -6.74 29.68 5.56
N ALA A 815 -6.95 29.20 4.33
CA ALA A 815 -7.03 27.76 4.03
C ALA A 815 -5.71 27.00 4.27
N VAL A 816 -4.58 27.71 4.20
CA VAL A 816 -3.26 27.18 4.51
C VAL A 816 -3.02 27.17 6.03
N THR A 817 -3.21 28.30 6.71
CA THR A 817 -2.94 28.43 8.15
C THR A 817 -3.86 27.60 9.05
N GLU A 818 -5.17 27.56 8.75
CA GLU A 818 -6.14 26.86 9.62
C GLU A 818 -6.40 25.40 9.20
N TYR A 819 -6.30 25.10 7.91
CA TYR A 819 -6.70 23.80 7.35
C TYR A 819 -5.57 23.03 6.64
N MET A 820 -4.34 23.57 6.60
CA MET A 820 -3.13 22.93 6.04
C MET A 820 -3.33 22.40 4.60
N CYS A 821 -4.01 23.17 3.75
CA CYS A 821 -4.32 22.77 2.37
C CYS A 821 -4.12 23.91 1.36
N THR A 822 -3.88 23.59 0.09
CA THR A 822 -3.38 24.53 -0.93
C THR A 822 -4.35 24.73 -2.12
N PRO A 823 -5.58 25.21 -1.89
CA PRO A 823 -6.61 25.31 -2.92
C PRO A 823 -6.16 26.18 -4.11
N ASN A 824 -6.17 25.60 -5.32
CA ASN A 824 -5.92 26.28 -6.60
C ASN A 824 -4.66 27.19 -6.68
N LYS A 825 -3.61 26.87 -5.90
CA LYS A 825 -2.35 27.66 -5.75
C LYS A 825 -1.78 28.21 -7.07
N ILE A 826 -1.65 27.37 -8.09
CA ILE A 826 -1.05 27.75 -9.38
C ILE A 826 -1.94 28.73 -10.14
N LYS A 827 -3.25 28.47 -10.26
CA LYS A 827 -4.20 29.34 -10.99
C LYS A 827 -4.33 30.73 -10.36
N LEU A 828 -4.17 30.83 -9.04
CA LEU A 828 -4.03 32.10 -8.32
C LEU A 828 -2.72 32.81 -8.72
N LEU A 829 -1.57 32.12 -8.61
CA LEU A 829 -0.25 32.67 -8.98
C LEU A 829 -0.17 33.13 -10.45
N GLU A 830 -0.65 32.31 -11.39
CA GLU A 830 -0.79 32.66 -12.81
C GLU A 830 -1.58 33.95 -13.01
N THR A 831 -2.74 34.07 -12.34
CA THR A 831 -3.61 35.25 -12.48
C THR A 831 -2.95 36.52 -11.93
N LEU A 832 -2.11 36.40 -10.90
CA LEU A 832 -1.34 37.50 -10.33
C LEU A 832 -0.18 37.91 -11.26
N VAL A 833 0.61 36.94 -11.75
CA VAL A 833 1.77 37.20 -12.64
C VAL A 833 1.33 37.69 -14.03
N LEU A 834 0.24 37.16 -14.60
CA LEU A 834 -0.31 37.59 -15.90
C LEU A 834 -0.92 39.01 -15.88
N ARG A 835 -1.26 39.55 -14.70
CA ARG A 835 -1.80 40.91 -14.55
C ARG A 835 -0.84 41.90 -13.91
N ASP A 836 0.40 41.48 -13.63
CA ASP A 836 1.44 42.28 -12.98
C ASP A 836 0.98 42.88 -11.62
N ASP A 837 0.17 42.13 -10.86
CA ASP A 837 -0.30 42.54 -9.53
C ASP A 837 0.82 42.36 -8.49
N GLN A 838 1.83 43.23 -8.57
CA GLN A 838 3.04 43.20 -7.75
C GLN A 838 2.75 43.19 -6.24
N VAL A 839 1.63 43.79 -5.80
CA VAL A 839 1.26 43.87 -4.38
C VAL A 839 0.76 42.52 -3.86
N ASN A 840 -0.23 41.92 -4.53
CA ASN A 840 -0.76 40.62 -4.11
C ASN A 840 0.19 39.47 -4.46
N LEU A 841 0.97 39.59 -5.56
CA LEU A 841 2.04 38.66 -5.91
C LEU A 841 3.09 38.62 -4.81
N LYS A 842 3.61 39.78 -4.35
CA LYS A 842 4.60 39.79 -3.27
C LYS A 842 4.03 39.19 -1.98
N ARG A 843 2.84 39.62 -1.55
CA ARG A 843 2.16 39.08 -0.35
C ARG A 843 2.03 37.55 -0.40
N PHE A 844 1.65 36.99 -1.56
CA PHE A 844 1.55 35.55 -1.76
C PHE A 844 2.91 34.83 -1.75
N LEU A 845 3.97 35.42 -2.30
CA LEU A 845 5.32 34.83 -2.30
C LEU A 845 5.99 34.90 -0.92
N ASP A 846 5.91 36.05 -0.23
CA ASP A 846 6.37 36.23 1.15
C ASP A 846 5.70 35.16 2.05
N PHE A 847 4.37 34.99 1.96
CA PHE A 847 3.61 33.98 2.72
C PHE A 847 3.99 32.52 2.39
N ILE A 848 4.29 32.20 1.12
CA ILE A 848 4.73 30.86 0.71
C ILE A 848 6.13 30.56 1.27
N SER A 849 7.01 31.56 1.28
CA SER A 849 8.36 31.43 1.82
C SER A 849 8.32 31.19 3.33
N ASP A 850 7.55 31.99 4.07
CA ASP A 850 7.37 31.83 5.52
C ASP A 850 6.75 30.47 5.90
N THR A 851 5.86 29.92 5.06
CA THR A 851 5.14 28.67 5.37
C THR A 851 5.88 27.40 4.92
N TRP A 852 6.61 27.45 3.79
CA TRP A 852 7.17 26.26 3.12
C TRP A 852 8.60 26.43 2.59
N GLY A 853 9.26 27.54 2.90
CA GLY A 853 10.64 27.85 2.50
C GLY A 853 10.77 28.45 1.09
N GLU A 854 11.88 29.16 0.87
CA GLU A 854 12.25 29.78 -0.40
C GLU A 854 12.25 28.75 -1.55
N GLU A 855 12.71 27.51 -1.31
CA GLU A 855 12.66 26.40 -2.28
C GLU A 855 11.26 26.14 -2.85
N ASN A 856 10.21 26.14 -2.02
CA ASN A 856 8.83 25.93 -2.50
C ASN A 856 8.25 27.18 -3.19
N THR A 857 8.86 28.34 -2.96
CA THR A 857 8.55 29.61 -3.63
C THR A 857 9.16 29.62 -5.03
N ASP A 858 10.46 29.35 -5.12
CA ASP A 858 11.22 29.21 -6.37
C ASP A 858 10.64 28.10 -7.26
N PHE A 859 10.13 26.99 -6.70
CA PHE A 859 9.48 25.92 -7.49
C PHE A 859 8.19 26.42 -8.16
N CYS A 860 7.36 27.16 -7.43
CA CYS A 860 6.12 27.70 -7.97
C CYS A 860 6.40 28.83 -8.99
N MET A 861 7.43 29.63 -8.75
CA MET A 861 7.88 30.68 -9.67
C MET A 861 8.52 30.09 -10.93
N ALA A 862 9.30 29.02 -10.84
CA ALA A 862 9.81 28.31 -12.00
C ALA A 862 8.67 27.76 -12.86
N LEU A 863 7.66 27.12 -12.25
CA LEU A 863 6.50 26.57 -12.96
C LEU A 863 5.65 27.66 -13.66
N VAL A 864 5.39 28.79 -13.01
CA VAL A 864 4.57 29.86 -13.61
C VAL A 864 5.36 30.72 -14.59
N ASN A 865 6.68 30.91 -14.42
CA ASN A 865 7.50 31.50 -15.49
C ASN A 865 7.64 30.57 -16.70
N LEU A 866 7.69 29.25 -16.48
CA LEU A 866 7.70 28.25 -17.56
C LEU A 866 6.37 28.26 -18.34
N SER A 867 5.23 28.31 -17.66
CA SER A 867 3.92 28.35 -18.33
C SER A 867 3.65 29.66 -19.08
N ILE A 868 4.26 30.77 -18.65
CA ILE A 868 4.16 32.11 -19.26
C ILE A 868 5.27 32.35 -20.32
N GLY A 869 6.21 31.41 -20.51
CA GLY A 869 7.26 31.50 -21.54
C GLY A 869 8.48 32.35 -21.17
N LYS A 870 8.71 32.65 -19.89
CA LYS A 870 9.83 33.46 -19.38
C LYS A 870 11.08 32.62 -19.06
N TYR A 871 11.52 31.82 -20.02
CA TYR A 871 12.51 30.74 -19.85
C TYR A 871 13.84 31.17 -19.21
N GLN A 872 14.36 32.35 -19.54
CA GLN A 872 15.61 32.88 -18.96
C GLN A 872 15.55 33.09 -17.43
N LEU A 873 14.34 33.30 -16.87
CA LEU A 873 14.15 33.35 -15.41
C LEU A 873 14.07 31.96 -14.79
N VAL A 874 13.58 30.97 -15.55
CA VAL A 874 13.46 29.57 -15.11
C VAL A 874 14.86 28.98 -14.83
N GLU A 875 15.84 29.18 -15.73
CA GLU A 875 17.23 28.72 -15.50
C GLU A 875 17.85 29.35 -14.24
N LYS A 876 17.50 30.61 -13.90
CA LYS A 876 17.98 31.25 -12.67
C LYS A 876 17.45 30.56 -11.42
N TYR A 877 16.15 30.22 -11.37
CA TYR A 877 15.57 29.46 -10.27
C TYR A 877 16.17 28.04 -10.22
N PHE A 878 16.32 27.35 -11.36
CA PHE A 878 16.93 26.01 -11.40
C PHE A 878 18.41 25.96 -10.97
N LYS A 879 19.15 27.07 -11.04
CA LYS A 879 20.51 27.16 -10.46
C LYS A 879 20.53 27.23 -8.93
N ASN A 880 19.45 27.68 -8.29
CA ASN A 880 19.30 27.58 -6.82
C ASN A 880 18.93 26.15 -6.37
N PHE A 881 18.37 25.32 -7.27
CA PHE A 881 17.79 23.99 -6.97
C PHE A 881 18.79 22.81 -6.87
N GLY A 882 20.09 23.08 -6.74
CA GLY A 882 21.17 22.09 -6.88
C GLY A 882 20.89 20.75 -6.16
N SER A 883 20.96 19.63 -6.91
CA SER A 883 20.72 18.24 -6.47
C SER A 883 19.32 17.84 -5.96
N PHE A 884 18.39 18.77 -5.71
CA PHE A 884 17.12 18.46 -5.01
C PHE A 884 15.87 18.29 -5.89
N VAL A 885 15.98 18.38 -7.22
CA VAL A 885 14.81 18.32 -8.13
C VAL A 885 14.24 16.90 -8.20
N SER A 886 13.24 16.60 -7.37
CA SER A 886 12.69 15.25 -7.28
C SER A 886 11.96 14.82 -8.56
N ASN A 887 12.01 13.52 -8.87
CA ASN A 887 11.24 12.91 -9.97
C ASN A 887 9.72 13.18 -9.87
N PHE A 888 9.20 13.49 -8.67
CA PHE A 888 7.81 13.93 -8.48
C PHE A 888 7.57 15.35 -8.99
N GLN A 889 8.49 16.28 -8.72
CA GLN A 889 8.45 17.65 -9.24
C GLN A 889 8.56 17.66 -10.76
N ILE A 890 9.54 16.93 -11.33
CA ILE A 890 9.68 16.76 -12.79
C ILE A 890 8.41 16.17 -13.41
N GLY A 891 7.89 15.08 -12.81
CA GLY A 891 6.62 14.48 -13.23
C GLY A 891 5.46 15.48 -13.19
N PHE A 892 5.41 16.38 -12.19
CA PHE A 892 4.38 17.40 -12.05
C PHE A 892 4.49 18.52 -13.10
N PHE A 893 5.71 19.00 -13.42
CA PHE A 893 5.93 19.94 -14.54
C PHE A 893 5.35 19.37 -15.85
N ILE A 894 5.67 18.11 -16.17
CA ILE A 894 5.17 17.47 -17.40
C ILE A 894 3.66 17.24 -17.33
N ASP A 895 3.13 16.76 -16.20
CA ASP A 895 1.69 16.60 -15.95
C ASP A 895 0.92 17.92 -16.13
N TYR A 896 1.56 19.07 -15.89
CA TYR A 896 0.99 20.39 -16.10
C TYR A 896 1.09 20.80 -17.59
N LEU A 897 2.26 20.67 -18.22
CA LEU A 897 2.48 21.03 -19.63
C LEU A 897 1.62 20.19 -20.59
N GLU A 898 1.46 18.88 -20.33
CA GLU A 898 0.54 17.99 -21.06
C GLU A 898 -0.92 18.47 -21.02
N LYS A 899 -1.33 19.15 -19.92
CA LYS A 899 -2.70 19.68 -19.74
C LYS A 899 -2.90 21.09 -20.32
N THR A 900 -1.82 21.86 -20.49
CA THR A 900 -1.87 23.23 -21.04
C THR A 900 -1.42 23.33 -22.49
N GLU A 901 -0.96 22.22 -23.09
CA GLU A 901 -0.57 22.10 -24.50
C GLU A 901 0.57 23.04 -24.95
N ASN A 902 1.37 23.54 -24.00
CA ASN A 902 2.53 24.39 -24.29
C ASN A 902 3.76 23.54 -24.64
N PHE A 903 4.10 23.50 -25.93
CA PHE A 903 5.16 22.67 -26.49
C PHE A 903 6.56 23.29 -26.35
N GLU A 904 6.71 24.58 -26.65
CA GLU A 904 7.99 25.31 -26.52
C GLU A 904 8.55 25.23 -25.09
N ALA A 905 7.65 25.36 -24.10
CA ALA A 905 7.98 25.23 -22.69
C ALA A 905 8.34 23.79 -22.26
N LEU A 906 8.06 22.77 -23.07
CA LEU A 906 8.48 21.39 -22.81
C LEU A 906 9.89 21.13 -23.34
N GLU A 907 10.22 21.63 -24.54
CA GLU A 907 11.55 21.46 -25.12
C GLU A 907 12.62 22.19 -24.30
N GLU A 908 12.36 23.45 -23.95
CA GLU A 908 13.25 24.26 -23.12
C GLU A 908 13.35 23.72 -21.69
N PHE A 909 12.29 23.11 -21.15
CA PHE A 909 12.35 22.41 -19.86
C PHE A 909 13.27 21.18 -19.90
N ILE A 910 13.21 20.39 -20.98
CA ILE A 910 14.14 19.27 -21.19
C ILE A 910 15.57 19.79 -21.25
N GLU A 911 15.82 20.87 -22.02
CA GLU A 911 17.14 21.49 -22.18
C GLU A 911 17.71 22.01 -20.83
N ILE A 912 16.89 22.64 -20.00
CA ILE A 912 17.26 23.08 -18.63
C ILE A 912 17.56 21.87 -17.72
N THR A 913 16.80 20.78 -17.81
CA THR A 913 17.01 19.60 -16.96
C THR A 913 18.29 18.80 -17.26
N LYS A 914 18.91 18.96 -18.44
CA LYS A 914 20.15 18.24 -18.83
C LYS A 914 21.34 18.42 -17.87
N ARG A 915 21.31 19.43 -16.99
CA ARG A 915 22.42 19.79 -16.09
C ARG A 915 22.17 19.41 -14.63
N LEU A 916 21.23 18.49 -14.36
CA LEU A 916 20.78 18.13 -13.02
C LEU A 916 20.65 16.61 -12.90
N ASP A 917 21.24 16.00 -11.87
CA ASP A 917 21.13 14.55 -11.65
C ASP A 917 19.68 14.12 -11.34
N GLY A 918 19.17 13.12 -12.07
CA GLY A 918 17.78 12.68 -11.93
C GLY A 918 17.40 11.50 -12.85
N ASN A 919 16.23 10.90 -12.65
CA ASN A 919 15.78 9.74 -13.44
C ASN A 919 15.17 10.19 -14.78
N HIS A 920 16.03 10.39 -15.77
CA HIS A 920 15.66 11.01 -17.05
C HIS A 920 14.70 10.17 -17.91
N THR A 921 14.74 8.83 -17.86
CA THR A 921 13.94 7.96 -18.75
C THR A 921 12.44 8.30 -18.75
N ASN A 922 11.88 8.65 -17.58
CA ASN A 922 10.45 9.01 -17.48
C ASN A 922 10.10 10.40 -18.07
N LEU A 923 11.05 11.34 -18.08
CA LEU A 923 10.90 12.64 -18.76
C LEU A 923 10.86 12.43 -20.27
N PHE A 924 11.88 11.76 -20.82
CA PHE A 924 11.98 11.48 -22.25
C PHE A 924 10.78 10.65 -22.77
N LYS A 925 10.31 9.66 -21.99
CA LYS A 925 9.11 8.88 -22.29
C LYS A 925 7.83 9.71 -22.43
N ARG A 926 7.66 10.74 -21.60
CA ARG A 926 6.49 11.63 -21.67
C ARG A 926 6.65 12.66 -22.78
N ALA A 927 7.83 13.23 -22.95
CA ALA A 927 8.17 14.09 -24.08
C ALA A 927 7.83 13.43 -25.43
N LEU A 928 8.25 12.18 -25.63
CA LEU A 928 7.93 11.41 -26.84
C LEU A 928 6.41 11.33 -27.12
N LYS A 929 5.57 11.18 -26.08
CA LYS A 929 4.10 11.16 -26.25
C LYS A 929 3.56 12.50 -26.75
N VAL A 930 4.22 13.61 -26.43
CA VAL A 930 3.88 14.94 -26.94
C VAL A 930 4.29 15.07 -28.41
N TYR A 931 5.53 14.74 -28.79
CA TYR A 931 5.95 14.71 -30.20
C TYR A 931 5.02 13.83 -31.07
N VAL A 932 4.62 12.66 -30.55
CA VAL A 932 3.69 11.72 -31.22
C VAL A 932 2.27 12.30 -31.34
N LYS A 933 1.81 13.11 -30.38
CA LYS A 933 0.51 13.82 -30.45
C LYS A 933 0.51 14.86 -31.57
N TYR A 934 1.59 15.64 -31.71
CA TYR A 934 1.74 16.65 -32.77
C TYR A 934 2.27 16.06 -34.10
N ASN A 935 2.61 14.77 -34.12
CA ASN A 935 3.11 14.00 -35.26
C ASN A 935 4.45 14.51 -35.82
N ASP A 936 5.26 15.17 -34.99
CA ASP A 936 6.65 15.51 -35.29
C ASP A 936 7.56 14.29 -35.08
N TRP A 937 8.40 14.00 -36.06
CA TRP A 937 9.37 12.91 -36.01
C TRP A 937 10.83 13.39 -35.90
N GLU A 938 11.11 14.66 -36.21
CA GLU A 938 12.46 15.21 -36.18
C GLU A 938 12.84 15.49 -34.72
N GLY A 939 12.01 16.22 -33.97
CA GLY A 939 12.19 16.40 -32.53
C GLY A 939 12.18 15.08 -31.75
N ALA A 940 11.40 14.09 -32.20
CA ALA A 940 11.38 12.76 -31.60
C ALA A 940 12.65 11.92 -31.88
N MET A 941 13.36 12.20 -32.98
CA MET A 941 14.64 11.57 -33.33
C MET A 941 15.80 12.26 -32.61
N ASP A 942 15.78 13.59 -32.50
CA ASP A 942 16.71 14.36 -31.65
C ASP A 942 16.59 13.94 -30.18
N LEU A 943 15.36 13.74 -29.69
CA LEU A 943 15.07 13.21 -28.36
C LEU A 943 15.71 11.82 -28.15
N TRP A 944 15.74 10.97 -29.18
CA TRP A 944 16.39 9.66 -29.14
C TRP A 944 17.91 9.74 -29.10
N MET A 945 18.52 10.59 -29.94
CA MET A 945 19.97 10.83 -29.93
C MET A 945 20.43 11.32 -28.54
N LYS A 946 19.70 12.31 -27.99
CA LYS A 946 19.93 12.86 -26.64
C LYS A 946 19.81 11.80 -25.53
N MET A 947 19.05 10.70 -25.70
CA MET A 947 19.04 9.59 -24.72
C MET A 947 20.33 8.76 -24.79
N GLN A 948 20.78 8.42 -25.99
CA GLN A 948 21.95 7.56 -26.20
C GLN A 948 23.24 8.25 -25.73
N GLU A 949 23.37 9.56 -25.99
CA GLU A 949 24.54 10.37 -25.58
C GLU A 949 24.73 10.49 -24.07
N ASN A 950 23.66 10.36 -23.28
CA ASN A 950 23.66 10.52 -21.82
C ASN A 950 23.53 9.18 -21.06
N GLU A 951 23.77 8.04 -21.73
CA GLU A 951 23.59 6.67 -21.21
C GLU A 951 22.18 6.36 -20.64
N ILE A 952 21.16 7.13 -21.04
CA ILE A 952 19.80 7.02 -20.53
C ILE A 952 19.11 5.82 -21.19
N ASN A 953 18.99 4.73 -20.44
CA ASN A 953 18.34 3.50 -20.91
C ASN A 953 16.87 3.76 -21.30
N PRO A 954 16.46 3.50 -22.55
CA PRO A 954 15.09 3.68 -23.04
C PRO A 954 14.18 2.52 -22.63
N ASP A 955 12.88 2.78 -22.49
CA ASP A 955 11.91 1.74 -22.14
C ASP A 955 11.16 1.19 -23.37
N ARG A 956 10.52 0.02 -23.19
CA ARG A 956 9.80 -0.67 -24.28
C ARG A 956 8.69 0.18 -24.89
N GLU A 957 7.98 0.97 -24.07
CA GLU A 957 6.89 1.83 -24.55
C GLU A 957 7.43 3.00 -25.38
N PHE A 958 8.59 3.58 -25.00
CA PHE A 958 9.32 4.57 -25.80
C PHE A 958 9.68 3.99 -27.18
N LEU A 959 10.40 2.86 -27.22
CA LEU A 959 10.89 2.27 -28.47
C LEU A 959 9.75 1.89 -29.44
N VAL A 960 8.68 1.26 -28.93
CA VAL A 960 7.48 0.91 -29.72
C VAL A 960 6.79 2.16 -30.26
N THR A 961 6.73 3.23 -29.48
CA THR A 961 6.05 4.48 -29.88
C THR A 961 6.87 5.26 -30.90
N LEU A 962 8.18 5.40 -30.69
CA LEU A 962 9.09 6.06 -31.64
C LEU A 962 9.16 5.28 -32.97
N LYS A 963 9.24 3.94 -32.94
CA LYS A 963 9.16 3.13 -34.17
C LYS A 963 7.89 3.42 -34.96
N LYS A 964 6.72 3.48 -34.31
CA LYS A 964 5.45 3.77 -34.97
C LYS A 964 5.42 5.14 -35.64
N LEU A 965 6.05 6.14 -35.01
CA LEU A 965 6.16 7.50 -35.54
C LEU A 965 7.13 7.58 -36.73
N LEU A 966 8.33 7.00 -36.61
CA LEU A 966 9.32 6.95 -37.70
C LEU A 966 8.79 6.18 -38.92
N VAL A 967 8.17 5.01 -38.71
CA VAL A 967 7.57 4.21 -39.79
C VAL A 967 6.40 4.95 -40.48
N ARG A 968 5.60 5.71 -39.72
CA ARG A 968 4.52 6.56 -40.29
C ARG A 968 5.06 7.63 -41.24
N HIS A 969 6.28 8.11 -41.01
CA HIS A 969 6.99 9.09 -41.84
C HIS A 969 8.04 8.47 -42.78
N GLN A 970 8.01 7.14 -42.98
CA GLN A 970 8.91 6.38 -43.86
C GLN A 970 10.41 6.45 -43.51
N GLN A 971 10.74 6.82 -42.27
CA GLN A 971 12.12 6.96 -41.81
C GLN A 971 12.74 5.62 -41.37
N LYS A 972 14.06 5.51 -41.49
CA LYS A 972 14.81 4.34 -40.98
C LYS A 972 14.73 4.30 -39.46
N VAL A 973 14.29 3.18 -38.92
CA VAL A 973 14.30 2.92 -37.47
C VAL A 973 15.72 2.47 -37.08
N PRO A 974 16.42 3.19 -36.17
CA PRO A 974 17.82 2.91 -35.83
C PRO A 974 18.00 1.79 -34.79
N PHE A 975 16.91 1.16 -34.34
CA PHE A 975 16.89 0.10 -33.33
C PHE A 975 15.92 -1.02 -33.74
N ILE A 976 16.15 -2.23 -33.22
CA ILE A 976 15.28 -3.39 -33.45
C ILE A 976 14.13 -3.36 -32.42
N CYS A 977 12.90 -3.52 -32.90
CA CYS A 977 11.72 -3.67 -32.06
C CYS A 977 10.70 -4.55 -32.81
N GLU A 978 10.31 -5.67 -32.22
CA GLU A 978 9.39 -6.64 -32.83
C GLU A 978 7.93 -6.19 -32.75
N ASP A 979 7.13 -6.47 -33.78
CA ASP A 979 5.71 -6.11 -33.84
C ASP A 979 4.83 -7.24 -33.30
N SER A 980 4.24 -7.03 -32.12
CA SER A 980 3.38 -8.00 -31.46
C SER A 980 1.97 -8.08 -32.08
N TYR A 981 1.59 -9.28 -32.53
CA TYR A 981 0.20 -9.70 -32.85
C TYR A 981 -0.58 -8.83 -33.86
N LYS A 982 -0.65 -9.31 -35.11
CA LYS A 982 -1.97 -9.36 -35.78
C LYS A 982 -2.86 -10.37 -35.05
N SER A 983 -4.15 -10.10 -34.97
CA SER A 983 -5.13 -11.03 -34.39
C SER A 983 -5.60 -12.05 -35.43
N ASP A 984 -5.39 -13.34 -35.19
CA ASP A 984 -5.99 -14.44 -35.97
C ASP A 984 -7.49 -14.56 -35.68
N ARG A 985 -8.26 -13.60 -36.21
CA ARG A 985 -9.73 -13.51 -36.10
C ARG A 985 -10.41 -12.97 -37.37
N GLU A 986 -9.84 -13.21 -38.55
CA GLU A 986 -10.48 -12.82 -39.82
C GLU A 986 -10.19 -13.77 -41.00
N VAL A 987 -9.97 -15.07 -40.73
CA VAL A 987 -9.82 -16.11 -41.78
C VAL A 987 -10.66 -17.36 -41.44
N SER A 988 -11.96 -17.19 -41.22
CA SER A 988 -12.91 -18.31 -41.04
C SER A 988 -14.35 -17.91 -41.38
N GLY A 989 -14.62 -17.58 -42.65
CA GLY A 989 -15.97 -17.20 -43.05
C GLY A 989 -16.14 -16.64 -44.46
N LEU A 990 -15.62 -17.31 -45.51
CA LEU A 990 -16.04 -17.05 -46.90
C LEU A 990 -15.67 -18.15 -47.95
N VAL A 991 -15.72 -19.43 -47.57
CA VAL A 991 -15.91 -20.56 -48.52
C VAL A 991 -16.71 -21.65 -47.79
N GLY A 992 -17.83 -22.11 -48.38
CA GLY A 992 -18.72 -23.13 -47.82
C GLY A 992 -20.13 -22.59 -47.58
#